data_AF-A0A163BGU5-F1
#
_entry.id   AF-A0A163BGU5-F1
#
_cell.length_a   1.000
_cell.length_b   1.000
_cell.length_c   1.000
_cell.angle_alpha   90.00
_cell.angle_beta   90.00
_cell.angle_gamma   90.00
#
_symmetry.space_group_name_H-M   'P 1'
#
loop_
_entity.id
_entity.type
_entity.pdbx_description
1 polymer ?
#
loop_
_entity_poly.entity_id
_entity_poly.type
_entity_poly.pdbx_seq_one_letter_code
_entity_poly.pdbx_strand_id
1 'polypeptide(L)'
;MEKLTRNGQAILCTVHQPSSLLFQRFDRILLLGKGGHTVYFGDVGRNSKILLDYFTLNGGPEYTTGQNPAEYMLAAIGAAPGAQKSIEWPQLRENAYRPSAVIDPSDESHQAFAASFITQLLAVGIRVAQQYWRTPSYIYSKAILTVGCSLLIGFSFFKGDNTQQGLQNQMFGVFIFLFVVIQLIYQIMPMFTFVLSNVVIEMAWNAFMAVFCFLVWFYPAALYRNAQPTDSVGIRSFQTLLLVVVTFIFASALAHMLIAGCPSEEVAGAFATLLSTMLYAFCGILAGPDALPGFWIFMYRVNPFTYLVSSLMSTTLGQAPAYCADTEFQQFSPANETCLEYMQKYMSIAGGYLRDNEATDQCQYCQIDNTDQFLRRINASWETRWRNFGLLWVYVAFNVTAAMLLYWLCRVPKGRKAKNGSGRSSPKMQMLPHGALGSFPVNRFRFNIQFLISMDTGIISIIMNILPWQFNGLGIISTIMFVFNLVLFTAFSLLAIVRLFTFPRHVKAESLNSVEEMSYQGAPAIAYLTLVAQVALTCSTAWGFRLTVLAYVLWWIGLVWCVTLCSASVIVLAKRSITDDRSFSPAIFLPLIAVMTLGTTGGIVTRYSVGMSARLAIPIIVTSFMVIGYAFFLSLLYYAIYAHRLLAVGPPMKAKLPSLCVTIGPLGQFATAIQLLSTAANTRGLFGSYNRGTWLTASSASSVSAASELIALMVVGFGFLWITVAWYMILEAVVQRRMPYSLTWWSMIFPMGVYTTALINLSIAMNSDAFRGLSAALLIFLVILYFMNWGFTIGRLVTGVALGIPQQREEEDEHAKQKAREEHERLYGLIQSQRNQREQEEDLQGGNA
;
A
#
# COMPACT_ATOMS: atom_id res chain seq x y z
N MET A 1 14.14 -37.94 -20.61
CA MET A 1 13.51 -38.22 -21.92
C MET A 1 14.01 -39.55 -22.48
N GLU A 2 15.31 -39.70 -22.75
CA GLU A 2 15.89 -40.97 -23.28
C GLU A 2 15.53 -42.25 -22.49
N LYS A 3 15.45 -42.19 -21.15
CA LYS A 3 15.05 -43.35 -20.34
C LYS A 3 13.60 -43.79 -20.59
N LEU A 4 12.70 -42.84 -20.84
CA LEU A 4 11.28 -43.11 -21.10
C LEU A 4 11.08 -43.60 -22.55
N THR A 5 11.82 -43.07 -23.52
CA THR A 5 11.81 -43.58 -24.90
C THR A 5 12.36 -45.00 -25.00
N ARG A 6 13.44 -45.32 -24.27
CA ARG A 6 13.96 -46.69 -24.15
C ARG A 6 12.97 -47.66 -23.51
N ASN A 7 12.06 -47.17 -22.69
CA ASN A 7 10.98 -47.96 -22.08
C ASN A 7 9.71 -48.02 -22.96
N GLY A 8 9.80 -47.64 -24.25
CA GLY A 8 8.71 -47.77 -25.22
C GLY A 8 7.70 -46.62 -25.24
N GLN A 9 7.95 -45.52 -24.54
CA GLN A 9 7.05 -44.35 -24.56
C GLN A 9 7.45 -43.36 -25.67
N ALA A 10 6.50 -42.97 -26.51
CA ALA A 10 6.71 -41.86 -27.45
C ALA A 10 6.72 -40.51 -26.69
N ILE A 11 7.73 -39.68 -26.93
CA ILE A 11 7.85 -38.37 -26.30
C ILE A 11 7.75 -37.29 -27.37
N LEU A 12 6.72 -36.47 -27.26
CA LEU A 12 6.57 -35.22 -28.00
C LEU A 12 6.80 -34.05 -27.05
N CYS A 13 7.71 -33.15 -27.39
CA CYS A 13 7.98 -31.97 -26.57
C CYS A 13 8.21 -30.73 -27.45
N THR A 14 7.96 -29.56 -26.87
CA THR A 14 8.22 -28.25 -27.50
C THR A 14 9.37 -27.57 -26.77
N VAL A 15 10.42 -27.17 -27.48
CA VAL A 15 11.63 -26.58 -26.89
C VAL A 15 11.71 -25.10 -27.23
N HIS A 16 11.79 -24.23 -26.22
CA HIS A 16 11.79 -22.78 -26.41
C HIS A 16 13.18 -22.21 -26.79
N GLN A 17 14.28 -22.79 -26.28
CA GLN A 17 15.68 -22.38 -26.58
C GLN A 17 16.64 -23.57 -26.37
N PRO A 18 17.04 -24.32 -27.42
CA PRO A 18 17.94 -25.45 -27.24
C PRO A 18 19.41 -25.01 -27.13
N SER A 19 20.11 -25.55 -26.14
CA SER A 19 21.58 -25.62 -26.22
C SER A 19 21.98 -26.60 -27.33
N SER A 20 23.09 -26.33 -27.99
CA SER A 20 23.58 -27.16 -29.11
C SER A 20 23.80 -28.63 -28.72
N LEU A 21 24.21 -28.88 -27.47
CA LEU A 21 24.43 -30.24 -26.93
C LEU A 21 23.12 -31.01 -26.72
N LEU A 22 22.07 -30.34 -26.26
CA LEU A 22 20.76 -30.96 -26.03
C LEU A 22 20.01 -31.18 -27.36
N PHE A 23 20.26 -30.31 -28.33
CA PHE A 23 19.70 -30.41 -29.68
C PHE A 23 20.08 -31.69 -30.41
N GLN A 24 21.31 -32.20 -30.18
CA GLN A 24 21.78 -33.46 -30.77
C GLN A 24 21.14 -34.73 -30.15
N ARG A 25 20.41 -34.60 -29.04
CA ARG A 25 19.79 -35.75 -28.36
C ARG A 25 18.38 -36.07 -28.86
N PHE A 26 17.82 -35.27 -29.76
CA PHE A 26 16.50 -35.53 -30.33
C PHE A 26 16.61 -36.38 -31.58
N ASP A 27 15.77 -37.43 -31.65
CA ASP A 27 15.69 -38.31 -32.82
C ASP A 27 15.11 -37.55 -34.02
N ARG A 28 14.02 -36.80 -33.81
CA ARG A 28 13.30 -36.03 -34.83
C ARG A 28 12.92 -34.65 -34.35
N ILE A 29 12.91 -33.70 -35.28
CA ILE A 29 12.48 -32.32 -35.05
C ILE A 29 11.35 -31.96 -35.99
N LEU A 30 10.30 -31.36 -35.43
CA LEU A 30 9.25 -30.66 -36.14
C LEU A 30 9.42 -29.15 -35.93
N LEU A 31 9.87 -28.44 -36.97
CA LEU A 31 10.01 -26.99 -36.96
C LEU A 31 8.79 -26.34 -37.64
N LEU A 32 8.11 -25.48 -36.89
CA LEU A 32 6.97 -24.73 -37.37
C LEU A 32 7.34 -23.26 -37.61
N GLY A 33 6.97 -22.75 -38.78
CA GLY A 33 7.07 -21.35 -39.15
C GLY A 33 5.85 -20.53 -38.69
N LYS A 34 5.92 -19.23 -38.94
CA LYS A 34 4.82 -18.30 -38.67
C LYS A 34 3.55 -18.75 -39.40
N GLY A 35 2.43 -18.90 -38.67
CA GLY A 35 1.18 -19.42 -39.21
C GLY A 35 0.94 -20.92 -38.97
N GLY A 36 1.86 -21.62 -38.30
CA GLY A 36 1.72 -23.05 -37.97
C GLY A 36 2.09 -23.99 -39.11
N HIS A 37 2.71 -23.47 -40.18
CA HIS A 37 3.16 -24.27 -41.31
C HIS A 37 4.47 -24.98 -40.97
N THR A 38 4.58 -26.26 -41.35
CA THR A 38 5.80 -27.05 -41.17
C THR A 38 6.88 -26.58 -42.14
N VAL A 39 8.02 -26.15 -41.59
CA VAL A 39 9.22 -25.77 -42.34
C VAL A 39 10.17 -26.96 -42.46
N TYR A 40 10.27 -27.76 -41.40
CA TYR A 40 11.11 -28.97 -41.40
C TYR A 40 10.47 -30.04 -40.53
N PHE A 41 10.44 -31.28 -41.00
CA PHE A 41 10.10 -32.45 -40.18
C PHE A 41 10.99 -33.62 -40.57
N GLY A 42 11.88 -34.03 -39.68
CA GLY A 42 12.86 -35.07 -40.00
C GLY A 42 13.88 -35.31 -38.89
N ASP A 43 14.81 -36.22 -39.18
CA ASP A 43 15.87 -36.60 -38.25
C ASP A 43 16.97 -35.54 -38.18
N VAL A 44 17.47 -35.22 -36.98
CA VAL A 44 18.48 -34.16 -36.78
C VAL A 44 19.83 -34.53 -37.39
N GLY A 45 20.20 -35.81 -37.32
CA GLY A 45 21.49 -36.34 -37.77
C GLY A 45 22.65 -36.03 -36.82
N ARG A 46 23.76 -36.79 -36.96
CA ARG A 46 24.98 -36.56 -36.16
C ARG A 46 25.51 -35.14 -36.39
N ASN A 47 25.78 -34.42 -35.29
CA ASN A 47 26.17 -33.01 -35.32
C ASN A 47 25.21 -32.08 -36.08
N SER A 48 23.91 -32.41 -36.14
CA SER A 48 22.88 -31.63 -36.85
C SER A 48 23.10 -31.49 -38.36
N LYS A 49 23.96 -32.32 -38.98
CA LYS A 49 24.32 -32.17 -40.40
C LYS A 49 23.12 -32.32 -41.33
N ILE A 50 22.25 -33.30 -41.11
CA ILE A 50 21.07 -33.53 -41.97
C ILE A 50 20.14 -32.30 -41.98
N LEU A 51 19.94 -31.71 -40.79
CA LEU A 51 19.18 -30.48 -40.66
C LEU A 51 19.88 -29.30 -41.34
N LEU A 52 21.18 -29.10 -41.09
CA LEU A 52 21.95 -27.99 -41.66
C LEU A 52 22.02 -28.07 -43.19
N ASP A 53 22.26 -29.26 -43.74
CA ASP A 53 22.29 -29.53 -45.18
C ASP A 53 20.92 -29.22 -45.83
N TYR A 54 19.81 -29.52 -45.14
CA TYR A 54 18.49 -29.14 -45.62
C TYR A 54 18.34 -27.61 -45.73
N PHE A 55 18.79 -26.85 -44.74
CA PHE A 55 18.72 -25.39 -44.78
C PHE A 55 19.64 -24.79 -45.84
N THR A 56 20.87 -25.29 -46.01
CA THR A 56 21.81 -24.79 -47.03
C THR A 56 21.38 -25.13 -48.45
N LEU A 57 20.88 -26.35 -48.70
CA LEU A 57 20.39 -26.77 -50.01
C LEU A 57 19.15 -25.99 -50.47
N ASN A 58 18.31 -25.57 -49.54
CA ASN A 58 17.09 -24.80 -49.82
C ASN A 58 17.32 -23.27 -49.76
N GLY A 59 18.58 -22.83 -49.88
CA GLY A 59 18.94 -21.41 -50.04
C GLY A 59 19.20 -20.64 -48.75
N GLY A 60 19.21 -21.30 -47.58
CA GLY A 60 19.52 -20.69 -46.29
C GLY A 60 20.93 -20.08 -46.20
N PRO A 61 21.17 -19.16 -45.24
CA PRO A 61 22.47 -18.49 -45.08
C PRO A 61 23.59 -19.50 -44.84
N GLU A 62 24.83 -19.16 -45.20
CA GLU A 62 25.96 -20.07 -45.00
C GLU A 62 26.20 -20.31 -43.49
N TYR A 63 26.35 -21.58 -43.11
CA TYR A 63 26.53 -21.96 -41.72
C TYR A 63 27.98 -21.72 -41.28
N THR A 64 28.17 -20.94 -40.22
CA THR A 64 29.51 -20.68 -39.65
C THR A 64 29.89 -21.77 -38.64
N THR A 65 31.07 -22.36 -38.78
CA THR A 65 31.60 -23.37 -37.87
C THR A 65 31.69 -22.82 -36.44
N GLY A 66 30.92 -23.41 -35.51
CA GLY A 66 30.85 -23.01 -34.10
C GLY A 66 29.54 -22.31 -33.69
N GLN A 67 28.68 -21.96 -34.64
CA GLN A 67 27.34 -21.42 -34.34
C GLN A 67 26.40 -22.51 -33.82
N ASN A 68 25.46 -22.16 -32.93
CA ASN A 68 24.45 -23.12 -32.47
C ASN A 68 23.47 -23.46 -33.61
N PRO A 69 23.32 -24.74 -34.02
CA PRO A 69 22.40 -25.13 -35.09
C PRO A 69 20.95 -24.70 -34.84
N ALA A 70 20.53 -24.65 -33.58
CA ALA A 70 19.18 -24.22 -33.22
C ALA A 70 18.95 -22.72 -33.43
N GLU A 71 19.98 -21.91 -33.18
CA GLU A 71 19.94 -20.47 -33.42
C GLU A 71 20.02 -20.15 -34.92
N TYR A 72 20.86 -20.90 -35.64
CA TYR A 72 20.97 -20.82 -37.08
C TYR A 72 19.63 -21.10 -37.78
N MET A 73 18.93 -22.18 -37.44
CA MET A 73 17.62 -22.48 -38.07
C MET A 73 16.56 -21.42 -37.76
N LEU A 74 16.54 -20.88 -36.53
CA LEU A 74 15.60 -19.82 -36.15
C LEU A 74 15.91 -18.49 -36.86
N ALA A 75 17.20 -18.19 -37.07
CA ALA A 75 17.64 -17.06 -37.86
C ALA A 75 17.28 -17.24 -39.35
N ALA A 76 17.49 -18.43 -39.91
CA ALA A 76 17.15 -18.76 -41.29
C ALA A 76 15.65 -18.59 -41.59
N ILE A 77 14.77 -18.95 -40.66
CA ILE A 77 13.31 -18.75 -40.82
C ILE A 77 12.83 -17.33 -40.45
N GLY A 78 13.73 -16.43 -40.07
CA GLY A 78 13.41 -15.06 -39.67
C GLY A 78 12.67 -14.95 -38.32
N ALA A 79 12.81 -15.96 -37.45
CA ALA A 79 12.24 -15.97 -36.10
C ALA A 79 13.23 -15.43 -35.04
N ALA A 80 14.49 -15.19 -35.40
CA ALA A 80 15.49 -14.59 -34.51
C ALA A 80 15.36 -13.05 -34.42
N PRO A 81 15.69 -12.43 -33.27
CA PRO A 81 15.63 -10.97 -33.10
C PRO A 81 16.53 -10.23 -34.11
N GLY A 82 15.93 -9.41 -34.97
CA GLY A 82 16.66 -8.61 -35.97
C GLY A 82 16.82 -9.25 -37.36
N ALA A 83 16.42 -10.51 -37.55
CA ALA A 83 16.47 -11.17 -38.86
C ALA A 83 15.29 -10.75 -39.75
N GLN A 84 15.57 -10.28 -40.97
CA GLN A 84 14.55 -10.10 -42.00
C GLN A 84 14.33 -11.40 -42.77
N LYS A 85 13.07 -11.70 -43.10
CA LYS A 85 12.70 -12.90 -43.86
C LYS A 85 13.21 -12.76 -45.29
N SER A 86 14.32 -13.44 -45.63
CA SER A 86 14.92 -13.35 -46.97
C SER A 86 14.35 -14.38 -47.95
N ILE A 87 13.73 -15.48 -47.46
CA ILE A 87 13.37 -16.64 -48.29
C ILE A 87 11.96 -17.15 -47.95
N GLU A 88 11.19 -17.52 -48.99
CA GLU A 88 9.98 -18.33 -48.84
C GLU A 88 10.34 -19.81 -48.80
N TRP A 89 10.22 -20.43 -47.63
CA TRP A 89 10.54 -21.84 -47.43
C TRP A 89 9.56 -22.74 -48.20
N PRO A 90 10.04 -23.80 -48.88
CA PRO A 90 9.18 -24.75 -49.58
C PRO A 90 8.18 -25.37 -48.59
N GLN A 91 6.88 -25.28 -48.91
CA GLN A 91 5.87 -25.98 -48.13
C GLN A 91 6.03 -27.48 -48.38
N LEU A 92 6.45 -28.22 -47.34
CA LEU A 92 6.36 -29.68 -47.36
C LEU A 92 4.88 -30.07 -47.48
N ARG A 93 4.49 -30.47 -48.68
CA ARG A 93 3.13 -30.94 -49.00
C ARG A 93 2.81 -32.18 -48.16
N GLU A 94 1.61 -32.26 -47.60
CA GLU A 94 1.10 -33.37 -46.76
C GLU A 94 1.35 -34.78 -47.36
N ASN A 95 1.57 -34.89 -48.66
CA ASN A 95 1.75 -36.15 -49.38
C ASN A 95 3.02 -36.95 -49.02
N ALA A 96 3.96 -36.38 -48.24
CA ALA A 96 5.11 -37.12 -47.70
C ALA A 96 4.78 -37.90 -46.41
N TYR A 97 3.61 -37.68 -45.81
CA TYR A 97 3.13 -38.45 -44.66
C TYR A 97 2.52 -39.76 -45.14
N ARG A 98 3.26 -40.88 -45.01
CA ARG A 98 2.59 -42.16 -44.77
C ARG A 98 2.21 -42.16 -43.28
N PRO A 99 0.92 -42.09 -42.90
CA PRO A 99 0.56 -42.37 -41.53
C PRO A 99 0.96 -43.82 -41.25
N SER A 100 1.83 -44.04 -40.27
CA SER A 100 1.98 -45.37 -39.69
C SER A 100 0.59 -45.79 -39.19
N ALA A 101 0.13 -46.97 -39.62
CA ALA A 101 -1.22 -47.51 -39.44
C ALA A 101 -1.55 -47.90 -37.98
N VAL A 102 -1.26 -47.05 -36.99
CA VAL A 102 -1.45 -47.38 -35.57
C VAL A 102 -2.05 -46.19 -34.81
N ILE A 103 -3.23 -45.71 -35.20
CA ILE A 103 -4.14 -45.05 -34.26
C ILE A 103 -5.57 -45.36 -34.73
N ASP A 104 -6.10 -46.48 -34.27
CA ASP A 104 -7.55 -46.71 -34.30
C ASP A 104 -8.13 -46.00 -33.06
N PRO A 105 -8.99 -44.98 -33.20
CA PRO A 105 -9.48 -44.19 -32.07
C PRO A 105 -10.63 -44.87 -31.30
N SER A 106 -10.90 -46.15 -31.58
CA SER A 106 -12.05 -46.90 -31.05
C SER A 106 -11.80 -47.64 -29.73
N ASP A 107 -10.70 -47.35 -29.03
CA ASP A 107 -10.39 -48.07 -27.80
C ASP A 107 -11.07 -47.40 -26.59
N GLU A 108 -12.18 -48.00 -26.14
CA GLU A 108 -12.93 -47.67 -24.92
C GLU A 108 -12.10 -47.81 -23.61
N SER A 109 -10.78 -48.07 -23.72
CA SER A 109 -9.86 -48.38 -22.62
C SER A 109 -9.54 -47.19 -21.71
N HIS A 110 -9.84 -45.95 -22.10
CA HIS A 110 -9.55 -44.77 -21.27
C HIS A 110 -10.58 -44.43 -20.18
N GLN A 111 -11.77 -45.04 -20.16
CA GLN A 111 -12.79 -44.80 -19.11
C GLN A 111 -12.76 -45.79 -17.94
N ALA A 112 -12.00 -46.89 -18.03
CA ALA A 112 -12.02 -48.00 -17.07
C ALA A 112 -11.50 -47.67 -15.64
N PHE A 113 -11.03 -46.44 -15.38
CA PHE A 113 -10.36 -46.07 -14.12
C PHE A 113 -11.00 -44.89 -13.35
N ALA A 114 -12.23 -44.46 -13.67
CA ALA A 114 -12.88 -43.35 -12.97
C ALA A 114 -13.48 -43.79 -11.61
N ALA A 115 -12.88 -43.34 -10.49
CA ALA A 115 -13.42 -43.55 -9.13
C ALA A 115 -14.71 -42.75 -8.88
N SER A 116 -15.56 -43.20 -7.94
CA SER A 116 -16.84 -42.53 -7.61
C SER A 116 -16.65 -41.13 -7.00
N PHE A 117 -17.64 -40.24 -7.17
CA PHE A 117 -17.57 -38.85 -6.70
C PHE A 117 -17.37 -38.72 -5.18
N ILE A 118 -18.02 -39.58 -4.38
CA ILE A 118 -17.89 -39.53 -2.91
C ILE A 118 -16.48 -39.91 -2.49
N THR A 119 -15.91 -40.95 -3.12
CA THR A 119 -14.52 -41.36 -2.86
C THR A 119 -13.55 -40.26 -3.25
N GLN A 120 -13.78 -39.58 -4.38
CA GLN A 120 -12.99 -38.42 -4.77
C GLN A 120 -13.13 -37.25 -3.77
N LEU A 121 -14.35 -36.93 -3.34
CA LEU A 121 -14.62 -35.84 -2.40
C LEU A 121 -13.95 -36.07 -1.04
N LEU A 122 -14.02 -37.30 -0.52
CA LEU A 122 -13.37 -37.67 0.73
C LEU A 122 -11.85 -37.67 0.61
N ALA A 123 -11.30 -38.27 -0.45
CA ALA A 123 -9.85 -38.30 -0.67
C ALA A 123 -9.27 -36.88 -0.83
N VAL A 124 -9.96 -36.02 -1.60
CA VAL A 124 -9.59 -34.61 -1.75
C VAL A 124 -9.81 -33.85 -0.44
N GLY A 125 -10.87 -34.12 0.32
CA GLY A 125 -11.11 -33.53 1.64
C GLY A 125 -9.98 -33.82 2.62
N ILE A 126 -9.54 -35.08 2.70
CA ILE A 126 -8.38 -35.48 3.53
C ILE A 126 -7.11 -34.76 3.05
N ARG A 127 -6.89 -34.69 1.73
CA ARG A 127 -5.73 -33.99 1.16
C ARG A 127 -5.73 -32.50 1.50
N VAL A 128 -6.87 -31.82 1.40
CA VAL A 128 -7.01 -30.40 1.74
C VAL A 128 -6.79 -30.18 3.24
N ALA A 129 -7.36 -31.03 4.10
CA ALA A 129 -7.12 -30.98 5.54
C ALA A 129 -5.63 -31.15 5.89
N GLN A 130 -4.94 -32.12 5.25
CA GLN A 130 -3.50 -32.31 5.42
C GLN A 130 -2.69 -31.12 4.91
N GLN A 131 -3.08 -30.52 3.79
CA GLN A 131 -2.43 -29.33 3.24
C GLN A 131 -2.52 -28.16 4.22
N TYR A 132 -3.70 -27.93 4.80
CA TYR A 132 -3.90 -26.86 5.78
C TYR A 132 -3.03 -27.09 7.01
N TRP A 133 -3.07 -28.31 7.56
CA TRP A 133 -2.25 -28.69 8.71
C TRP A 133 -0.74 -28.52 8.45
N ARG A 134 -0.27 -28.86 7.25
CA ARG A 134 1.15 -28.73 6.85
C ARG A 134 1.54 -27.31 6.43
N THR A 135 0.61 -26.35 6.43
CA THR A 135 0.88 -24.95 6.09
C THR A 135 0.69 -24.08 7.35
N PRO A 136 1.64 -24.13 8.31
CA PRO A 136 1.50 -23.46 9.61
C PRO A 136 1.40 -21.95 9.48
N SER A 137 2.00 -21.34 8.46
CA SER A 137 1.88 -19.89 8.19
C SER A 137 0.43 -19.46 8.04
N TYR A 138 -0.38 -20.19 7.27
CA TYR A 138 -1.79 -19.88 7.05
C TYR A 138 -2.61 -20.02 8.34
N ILE A 139 -2.43 -21.13 9.06
CA ILE A 139 -3.16 -21.41 10.30
C ILE A 139 -2.78 -20.43 11.41
N TYR A 140 -1.49 -20.15 11.62
CA TYR A 140 -1.03 -19.24 12.68
C TYR A 140 -1.41 -17.80 12.38
N SER A 141 -1.25 -17.33 11.15
CA SER A 141 -1.72 -15.99 10.77
C SER A 141 -3.21 -15.83 11.02
N LYS A 142 -4.01 -16.88 10.74
CA LYS A 142 -5.46 -16.85 10.99
C LYS A 142 -5.79 -16.86 12.47
N ALA A 143 -5.15 -17.73 13.25
CA ALA A 143 -5.36 -17.80 14.69
C ALA A 143 -4.96 -16.49 15.38
N ILE A 144 -3.82 -15.90 15.02
CA ILE A 144 -3.38 -14.59 15.55
C ILE A 144 -4.36 -13.49 15.16
N LEU A 145 -4.82 -13.46 13.90
CA LEU A 145 -5.78 -12.48 13.44
C LEU A 145 -7.11 -12.59 14.21
N THR A 146 -7.70 -13.79 14.30
CA THR A 146 -9.02 -13.94 14.89
C THR A 146 -8.98 -13.89 16.41
N VAL A 147 -8.10 -14.68 17.05
CA VAL A 147 -8.01 -14.75 18.51
C VAL A 147 -7.31 -13.51 19.08
N GLY A 148 -6.24 -13.04 18.45
CA GLY A 148 -5.50 -11.85 18.90
C GLY A 148 -6.33 -10.58 18.83
N CYS A 149 -7.04 -10.33 17.72
CA CYS A 149 -7.95 -9.18 17.64
C CYS A 149 -9.12 -9.32 18.62
N SER A 150 -9.72 -10.51 18.74
CA SER A 150 -10.84 -10.74 19.69
C SER A 150 -10.43 -10.51 21.14
N LEU A 151 -9.21 -10.93 21.51
CA LEU A 151 -8.63 -10.68 22.83
C LEU A 151 -8.46 -9.17 23.08
N LEU A 152 -7.85 -8.45 22.14
CA LEU A 152 -7.64 -7.01 22.26
C LEU A 152 -8.97 -6.26 22.40
N ILE A 153 -9.98 -6.64 21.63
CA ILE A 153 -11.33 -6.05 21.72
C ILE A 153 -11.97 -6.35 23.07
N GLY A 154 -11.91 -7.61 23.54
CA GLY A 154 -12.47 -8.01 24.84
C GLY A 154 -11.86 -7.22 26.01
N PHE A 155 -10.55 -6.98 25.99
CA PHE A 155 -9.87 -6.18 27.02
C PHE A 155 -10.03 -4.66 26.85
N SER A 156 -10.29 -4.17 25.63
CA SER A 156 -10.56 -2.75 25.41
C SER A 156 -11.87 -2.30 26.07
N PHE A 157 -12.84 -3.22 26.17
CA PHE A 157 -14.13 -3.01 26.84
C PHE A 157 -14.23 -3.82 28.14
N PHE A 158 -13.12 -3.91 28.88
CA PHE A 158 -13.04 -4.74 30.08
C PHE A 158 -14.08 -4.33 31.13
N LYS A 159 -14.96 -5.28 31.49
CA LYS A 159 -15.98 -5.10 32.54
C LYS A 159 -16.83 -3.82 32.39
N GLY A 160 -17.42 -3.60 31.21
CA GLY A 160 -18.33 -2.48 31.00
C GLY A 160 -19.54 -2.49 31.96
N ASP A 161 -19.88 -1.33 32.50
CA ASP A 161 -21.07 -1.13 33.34
C ASP A 161 -22.34 -0.95 32.49
N ASN A 162 -23.52 -1.12 33.10
CA ASN A 162 -24.82 -0.95 32.45
C ASN A 162 -25.37 0.48 32.60
N THR A 163 -24.49 1.46 32.45
CA THR A 163 -24.83 2.88 32.34
C THR A 163 -25.20 3.24 30.90
N GLN A 164 -25.74 4.44 30.66
CA GLN A 164 -26.08 4.82 29.29
C GLN A 164 -24.85 4.85 28.37
N GLN A 165 -23.74 5.42 28.86
CA GLN A 165 -22.45 5.39 28.18
C GLN A 165 -21.87 3.97 28.13
N GLY A 166 -22.02 3.20 29.21
CA GLY A 166 -21.56 1.82 29.29
C GLY A 166 -22.21 0.90 28.26
N LEU A 167 -23.53 1.00 28.06
CA LEU A 167 -24.28 0.24 27.05
C LEU A 167 -23.88 0.65 25.63
N GLN A 168 -23.61 1.93 25.37
CA GLN A 168 -23.05 2.39 24.10
C GLN A 168 -21.67 1.79 23.85
N ASN A 169 -20.79 1.78 24.86
CA ASN A 169 -19.47 1.18 24.76
C ASN A 169 -19.56 -0.33 24.51
N GLN A 170 -20.44 -1.05 25.20
CA GLN A 170 -20.66 -2.49 24.97
C GLN A 170 -21.20 -2.75 23.56
N MET A 171 -22.14 -1.94 23.06
CA MET A 171 -22.63 -2.01 21.68
C MET A 171 -21.50 -1.80 20.66
N PHE A 172 -20.65 -0.80 20.85
CA PHE A 172 -19.48 -0.58 20.00
C PHE A 172 -18.46 -1.71 20.10
N GLY A 173 -18.29 -2.32 21.27
CA GLY A 173 -17.45 -3.51 21.44
C GLY A 173 -17.92 -4.70 20.60
N VAL A 174 -19.24 -4.92 20.55
CA VAL A 174 -19.83 -5.94 19.67
C VAL A 174 -19.73 -5.55 18.19
N PHE A 175 -19.94 -4.28 17.86
CA PHE A 175 -19.78 -3.79 16.50
C PHE A 175 -18.35 -3.95 15.97
N ILE A 176 -17.35 -3.60 16.78
CA ILE A 176 -15.92 -3.74 16.45
C ILE A 176 -15.53 -5.22 16.34
N PHE A 177 -16.08 -6.10 17.19
CA PHE A 177 -15.87 -7.54 17.05
C PHE A 177 -16.28 -8.06 15.68
N LEU A 178 -17.36 -7.54 15.08
CA LEU A 178 -17.76 -7.94 13.74
C LEU A 178 -16.68 -7.61 12.69
N PHE A 179 -15.80 -6.63 12.87
CA PHE A 179 -14.74 -6.33 11.89
C PHE A 179 -13.73 -7.48 11.71
N VAL A 180 -13.58 -8.35 12.72
CA VAL A 180 -12.75 -9.56 12.61
C VAL A 180 -13.25 -10.47 11.46
N VAL A 181 -14.56 -10.46 11.21
CA VAL A 181 -15.23 -11.26 10.17
C VAL A 181 -14.75 -10.86 8.77
N ILE A 182 -14.52 -9.57 8.50
CA ILE A 182 -14.02 -9.10 7.19
C ILE A 182 -12.58 -9.55 6.97
N GLN A 183 -11.75 -9.40 7.99
CA GLN A 183 -10.34 -9.74 7.84
C GLN A 183 -10.17 -11.24 7.61
N LEU A 184 -11.06 -12.04 8.20
CA LEU A 184 -11.17 -13.46 7.90
C LEU A 184 -11.57 -13.72 6.43
N ILE A 185 -12.51 -12.97 5.85
CA ILE A 185 -12.89 -13.07 4.43
C ILE A 185 -11.68 -12.80 3.52
N TYR A 186 -10.91 -11.74 3.79
CA TYR A 186 -9.72 -11.41 3.00
C TYR A 186 -8.65 -12.52 3.03
N GLN A 187 -8.50 -13.16 4.18
CA GLN A 187 -7.49 -14.19 4.35
C GLN A 187 -7.82 -15.50 3.62
N ILE A 188 -9.10 -15.80 3.37
CA ILE A 188 -9.55 -17.06 2.74
C ILE A 188 -9.39 -17.02 1.20
N MET A 189 -9.50 -15.84 0.58
CA MET A 189 -9.50 -15.68 -0.88
C MET A 189 -8.30 -16.31 -1.65
N PRO A 190 -7.04 -16.27 -1.19
CA PRO A 190 -5.90 -16.78 -1.97
C PRO A 190 -5.80 -18.33 -2.05
N MET A 191 -6.60 -19.08 -1.29
CA MET A 191 -6.41 -20.54 -1.14
C MET A 191 -7.38 -21.40 -1.95
N PHE A 192 -7.90 -20.89 -3.07
CA PHE A 192 -8.97 -21.55 -3.83
C PHE A 192 -8.48 -22.72 -4.70
N THR A 193 -8.54 -23.93 -4.15
CA THR A 193 -8.35 -25.20 -4.88
C THR A 193 -9.46 -26.19 -4.51
N PHE A 194 -10.04 -26.92 -5.49
CA PHE A 194 -11.13 -27.89 -5.29
C PHE A 194 -12.31 -27.40 -4.43
N VAL A 195 -13.25 -26.71 -5.07
CA VAL A 195 -14.31 -25.88 -4.43
C VAL A 195 -15.02 -26.54 -3.25
N LEU A 196 -15.61 -27.72 -3.44
CA LEU A 196 -16.50 -28.30 -2.43
C LEU A 196 -15.74 -28.82 -1.19
N SER A 197 -14.64 -29.54 -1.39
CA SER A 197 -13.81 -30.03 -0.28
C SER A 197 -13.21 -28.87 0.52
N ASN A 198 -12.81 -27.80 -0.16
CA ASN A 198 -12.20 -26.63 0.46
C ASN A 198 -13.20 -25.85 1.33
N VAL A 199 -14.39 -25.56 0.80
CA VAL A 199 -15.48 -24.91 1.55
C VAL A 199 -15.76 -25.64 2.86
N VAL A 200 -15.89 -26.97 2.83
CA VAL A 200 -16.20 -27.78 4.02
C VAL A 200 -15.08 -27.74 5.05
N ILE A 201 -13.82 -27.97 4.64
CA ILE A 201 -12.68 -27.97 5.55
C ILE A 201 -12.43 -26.57 6.14
N GLU A 202 -12.58 -25.53 5.33
CA GLU A 202 -12.43 -24.14 5.76
C GLU A 202 -13.53 -23.73 6.74
N MET A 203 -14.80 -24.09 6.49
CA MET A 203 -15.89 -23.88 7.46
C MET A 203 -15.64 -24.60 8.79
N ALA A 204 -15.16 -25.84 8.76
CA ALA A 204 -14.85 -26.60 9.97
C ALA A 204 -13.73 -25.95 10.79
N TRP A 205 -12.67 -25.48 10.14
CA TRP A 205 -11.57 -24.78 10.81
C TRP A 205 -12.01 -23.44 11.40
N ASN A 206 -12.82 -22.68 10.68
CA ASN A 206 -13.34 -21.40 11.17
C ASN A 206 -14.32 -21.59 12.33
N ALA A 207 -15.14 -22.64 12.31
CA ALA A 207 -15.99 -23.01 13.45
C ALA A 207 -15.17 -23.38 14.69
N PHE A 208 -14.05 -24.08 14.53
CA PHE A 208 -13.12 -24.37 15.62
C PHE A 208 -12.49 -23.10 16.20
N MET A 209 -11.99 -22.19 15.35
CA MET A 209 -11.41 -20.92 15.79
C MET A 209 -12.42 -19.97 16.45
N ALA A 210 -13.69 -20.02 16.02
CA ALA A 210 -14.77 -19.24 16.61
C ALA A 210 -14.96 -19.52 18.11
N VAL A 211 -14.71 -20.77 18.56
CA VAL A 211 -14.79 -21.14 19.99
C VAL A 211 -13.75 -20.37 20.80
N PHE A 212 -12.50 -20.33 20.34
CA PHE A 212 -11.44 -19.57 21.03
C PHE A 212 -11.72 -18.06 21.02
N CYS A 213 -12.20 -17.54 19.89
CA CYS A 213 -12.58 -16.13 19.77
C CYS A 213 -13.70 -15.77 20.76
N PHE A 214 -14.71 -16.63 20.90
CA PHE A 214 -15.76 -16.46 21.89
C PHE A 214 -15.20 -16.40 23.31
N LEU A 215 -14.32 -17.34 23.70
CA LEU A 215 -13.74 -17.36 25.05
C LEU A 215 -12.96 -16.09 25.40
N VAL A 216 -12.12 -15.61 24.48
CA VAL A 216 -11.26 -14.44 24.73
C VAL A 216 -11.97 -13.10 24.59
N TRP A 217 -13.16 -13.07 23.99
CA TRP A 217 -13.95 -11.85 23.83
C TRP A 217 -15.08 -11.75 24.86
N PHE A 218 -15.88 -12.80 25.02
CA PHE A 218 -17.11 -12.78 25.82
C PHE A 218 -16.85 -12.63 27.33
N TYR A 219 -15.81 -13.31 27.85
CA TYR A 219 -15.51 -13.26 29.28
C TYR A 219 -14.79 -11.97 29.71
N PRO A 220 -13.75 -11.47 29.01
CA PRO A 220 -13.11 -10.20 29.38
C PRO A 220 -14.04 -8.98 29.27
N ALA A 221 -14.92 -8.96 28.25
CA ALA A 221 -15.96 -7.95 28.12
C ALA A 221 -17.07 -8.05 29.18
N ALA A 222 -17.07 -9.11 30.00
CA ALA A 222 -18.00 -9.38 31.09
C ALA A 222 -19.48 -9.43 30.69
N LEU A 223 -19.79 -9.77 29.43
CA LEU A 223 -21.16 -9.84 28.90
C LEU A 223 -22.04 -10.90 29.61
N TYR A 224 -21.41 -11.89 30.26
CA TYR A 224 -22.11 -12.88 31.07
C TYR A 224 -22.84 -12.27 32.28
N ARG A 225 -22.43 -11.08 32.77
CA ARG A 225 -23.05 -10.40 33.92
C ARG A 225 -24.50 -10.01 33.64
N ASN A 226 -24.80 -9.62 32.41
CA ASN A 226 -26.15 -9.25 31.98
C ASN A 226 -27.14 -10.42 32.05
N ALA A 227 -26.62 -11.66 32.10
CA ALA A 227 -27.42 -12.88 32.21
C ALA A 227 -27.61 -13.36 33.67
N GLN A 228 -26.91 -12.78 34.65
CA GLN A 228 -27.02 -13.17 36.06
C GLN A 228 -28.40 -12.82 36.67
N PRO A 229 -29.00 -11.64 36.43
CA PRO A 229 -30.29 -11.27 37.02
C PRO A 229 -31.46 -12.14 36.57
N THR A 230 -31.30 -12.87 35.46
CA THR A 230 -32.33 -13.75 34.87
C THR A 230 -31.99 -15.24 35.04
N ASP A 231 -30.95 -15.58 35.81
CA ASP A 231 -30.42 -16.94 36.01
C ASP A 231 -30.21 -17.71 34.70
N SER A 232 -29.93 -17.01 33.61
CA SER A 232 -29.92 -17.54 32.24
C SER A 232 -28.52 -17.57 31.61
N VAL A 233 -27.48 -17.51 32.44
CA VAL A 233 -26.06 -17.45 32.01
C VAL A 233 -25.70 -18.59 31.06
N GLY A 234 -26.10 -19.82 31.38
CA GLY A 234 -25.79 -21.01 30.56
C GLY A 234 -26.39 -20.92 29.15
N ILE A 235 -27.69 -20.69 29.05
CA ILE A 235 -28.40 -20.66 27.77
C ILE A 235 -27.96 -19.46 26.90
N ARG A 236 -27.73 -18.29 27.50
CA ARG A 236 -27.28 -17.09 26.76
C ARG A 236 -25.84 -17.19 26.29
N SER A 237 -24.96 -17.76 27.10
CA SER A 237 -23.57 -18.01 26.71
C SER A 237 -23.51 -19.02 25.57
N PHE A 238 -24.30 -20.09 25.66
CA PHE A 238 -24.42 -21.09 24.59
C PHE A 238 -24.96 -20.49 23.30
N GLN A 239 -26.03 -19.70 23.37
CA GLN A 239 -26.59 -19.02 22.20
C GLN A 239 -25.59 -18.02 21.58
N THR A 240 -24.82 -17.30 22.40
CA THR A 240 -23.78 -16.38 21.93
C THR A 240 -22.66 -17.15 21.22
N LEU A 241 -22.22 -18.28 21.75
CA LEU A 241 -21.25 -19.17 21.09
C LEU A 241 -21.77 -19.63 19.72
N LEU A 242 -23.02 -20.10 19.64
CA LEU A 242 -23.63 -20.52 18.37
C LEU A 242 -23.68 -19.38 17.35
N LEU A 243 -23.97 -18.15 17.78
CA LEU A 243 -23.97 -16.97 16.93
C LEU A 243 -22.56 -16.64 16.41
N VAL A 244 -21.53 -16.72 17.26
CA VAL A 244 -20.14 -16.49 16.82
C VAL A 244 -19.70 -17.58 15.83
N VAL A 245 -20.04 -18.84 16.08
CA VAL A 245 -19.75 -19.97 15.17
C VAL A 245 -20.41 -19.78 13.82
N VAL A 246 -21.72 -19.49 13.77
CA VAL A 246 -22.42 -19.31 12.49
C VAL A 246 -21.90 -18.08 11.73
N THR A 247 -21.44 -17.03 12.44
CA THR A 247 -20.84 -15.84 11.82
C THR A 247 -19.53 -16.18 11.11
N PHE A 248 -18.67 -16.99 11.73
CA PHE A 248 -17.40 -17.43 11.14
C PHE A 248 -17.64 -18.38 9.96
N ILE A 249 -18.65 -19.25 10.06
CA ILE A 249 -19.09 -20.10 8.95
C ILE A 249 -19.63 -19.24 7.79
N PHE A 250 -20.45 -18.22 8.09
CA PHE A 250 -20.96 -17.27 7.10
C PHE A 250 -19.83 -16.53 6.39
N ALA A 251 -18.82 -16.07 7.13
CA ALA A 251 -17.63 -15.42 6.58
C ALA A 251 -16.93 -16.32 5.55
N SER A 252 -16.72 -17.59 5.91
CA SER A 252 -16.12 -18.60 5.03
C SER A 252 -16.96 -18.81 3.77
N ALA A 253 -18.28 -19.01 3.91
CA ALA A 253 -19.17 -19.21 2.78
C ALA A 253 -19.20 -17.99 1.84
N LEU A 254 -19.20 -16.77 2.40
CA LEU A 254 -19.18 -15.53 1.63
C LEU A 254 -17.86 -15.34 0.86
N ALA A 255 -16.72 -15.62 1.49
CA ALA A 255 -15.41 -15.55 0.83
C ALA A 255 -15.33 -16.47 -0.38
N HIS A 256 -15.81 -17.71 -0.24
CA HIS A 256 -15.83 -18.70 -1.33
C HIS A 256 -16.77 -18.30 -2.48
N MET A 257 -17.92 -17.71 -2.16
CA MET A 257 -18.83 -17.17 -3.19
C MET A 257 -18.16 -16.08 -4.02
N LEU A 258 -17.46 -15.15 -3.36
CA LEU A 258 -16.79 -14.03 -4.02
C LEU A 258 -15.64 -14.49 -4.92
N ILE A 259 -14.75 -15.35 -4.42
CA ILE A 259 -13.61 -15.82 -5.20
C ILE A 259 -14.03 -16.75 -6.36
N ALA A 260 -15.08 -17.56 -6.18
CA ALA A 260 -15.58 -18.46 -7.23
C ALA A 260 -16.07 -17.70 -8.48
N GLY A 261 -16.67 -16.53 -8.29
CA GLY A 261 -17.17 -15.69 -9.38
C GLY A 261 -16.12 -14.78 -10.04
N CYS A 262 -14.97 -14.57 -9.41
CA CYS A 262 -13.97 -13.60 -9.86
C CYS A 262 -12.80 -14.25 -10.63
N PRO A 263 -12.22 -13.56 -11.61
CA PRO A 263 -11.09 -14.07 -12.40
C PRO A 263 -9.76 -14.05 -11.63
N SER A 264 -9.58 -13.06 -10.75
CA SER A 264 -8.39 -12.90 -9.91
C SER A 264 -8.78 -12.53 -8.47
N GLU A 265 -7.83 -12.72 -7.56
CA GLU A 265 -7.97 -12.44 -6.13
C GLU A 265 -8.11 -10.94 -5.84
N GLU A 266 -7.46 -10.09 -6.63
CA GLU A 266 -7.53 -8.63 -6.46
C GLU A 266 -8.94 -8.10 -6.79
N VAL A 267 -9.57 -8.64 -7.83
CA VAL A 267 -10.95 -8.30 -8.20
C VAL A 267 -11.92 -8.78 -7.12
N ALA A 268 -11.73 -10.01 -6.62
CA ALA A 268 -12.53 -10.53 -5.51
C ALA A 268 -12.38 -9.66 -4.24
N GLY A 269 -11.16 -9.20 -3.94
CA GLY A 269 -10.87 -8.29 -2.83
C GLY A 269 -11.60 -6.95 -2.95
N ALA A 270 -11.66 -6.36 -4.15
CA ALA A 270 -12.40 -5.12 -4.38
C ALA A 270 -13.91 -5.29 -4.14
N PHE A 271 -14.51 -6.39 -4.63
CA PHE A 271 -15.91 -6.71 -4.38
C PHE A 271 -16.19 -7.01 -2.90
N ALA A 272 -15.29 -7.76 -2.24
CA ALA A 272 -15.37 -8.01 -0.81
C ALA A 272 -15.36 -6.71 0.00
N THR A 273 -14.53 -5.73 -0.40
CA THR A 273 -14.48 -4.40 0.24
C THR A 273 -15.82 -3.69 0.13
N LEU A 274 -16.34 -3.55 -1.10
CA LEU A 274 -17.61 -2.87 -1.34
C LEU A 274 -18.76 -3.53 -0.58
N LEU A 275 -18.86 -4.87 -0.66
CA LEU A 275 -19.92 -5.61 0.01
C LEU A 275 -19.82 -5.46 1.52
N SER A 276 -18.62 -5.55 2.08
CA SER A 276 -18.40 -5.37 3.51
C SER A 276 -18.81 -3.98 3.96
N THR A 277 -18.43 -2.90 3.26
CA THR A 277 -18.88 -1.54 3.57
C THR A 277 -20.40 -1.44 3.62
N MET A 278 -21.11 -2.10 2.70
CA MET A 278 -22.58 -2.15 2.72
C MET A 278 -23.12 -2.95 3.91
N LEU A 279 -22.50 -4.09 4.26
CA LEU A 279 -22.91 -4.90 5.42
C LEU A 279 -22.81 -4.09 6.74
N TYR A 280 -21.78 -3.24 6.92
CA TYR A 280 -21.67 -2.40 8.13
C TYR A 280 -22.56 -1.16 8.10
N ALA A 281 -22.60 -0.45 6.98
CA ALA A 281 -23.37 0.79 6.88
C ALA A 281 -24.86 0.57 7.19
N PHE A 282 -25.40 -0.57 6.77
CA PHE A 282 -26.82 -0.91 6.90
C PHE A 282 -27.10 -1.99 7.95
N CYS A 283 -26.24 -2.21 8.95
CA CYS A 283 -26.46 -3.23 10.00
C CYS A 283 -27.41 -2.78 11.14
N GLY A 284 -27.79 -1.50 11.19
CA GLY A 284 -28.69 -0.95 12.21
C GLY A 284 -28.03 -0.23 13.39
N ILE A 285 -26.70 -0.32 13.55
CA ILE A 285 -25.97 0.38 14.63
C ILE A 285 -25.66 1.83 14.27
N LEU A 286 -25.15 2.08 13.06
CA LEU A 286 -24.78 3.42 12.60
C LEU A 286 -26.00 4.26 12.21
N ALA A 287 -26.99 3.63 11.56
CA ALA A 287 -28.25 4.23 11.17
C ALA A 287 -29.37 3.21 11.34
N GLY A 288 -30.38 3.57 12.14
CA GLY A 288 -31.60 2.77 12.30
C GLY A 288 -32.51 2.86 11.08
N PRO A 289 -33.51 1.96 10.96
CA PRO A 289 -34.42 1.92 9.81
C PRO A 289 -35.21 3.23 9.62
N ASP A 290 -35.52 3.94 10.70
CA ASP A 290 -36.29 5.20 10.65
C ASP A 290 -35.47 6.40 10.15
N ALA A 291 -34.15 6.31 10.21
CA ALA A 291 -33.24 7.34 9.71
C ALA A 291 -32.85 7.15 8.23
N LEU A 292 -33.15 5.98 7.65
CA LEU A 292 -32.79 5.66 6.27
C LEU A 292 -33.82 6.24 5.28
N PRO A 293 -33.39 6.88 4.17
CA PRO A 293 -34.30 7.28 3.11
C PRO A 293 -35.04 6.06 2.55
N GLY A 294 -36.31 6.21 2.19
CA GLY A 294 -37.22 5.07 1.88
C GLY A 294 -36.68 4.04 0.88
N PHE A 295 -35.90 4.44 -0.12
CA PHE A 295 -35.24 3.50 -1.04
C PHE A 295 -34.24 2.57 -0.33
N TRP A 296 -33.43 3.07 0.61
CA TRP A 296 -32.34 2.30 1.24
C TRP A 296 -32.82 1.26 2.26
N ILE A 297 -34.13 1.22 2.58
CA ILE A 297 -34.68 0.26 3.54
C ILE A 297 -34.53 -1.21 3.09
N PHE A 298 -34.51 -1.48 1.78
CA PHE A 298 -34.30 -2.85 1.29
C PHE A 298 -32.91 -3.36 1.68
N MET A 299 -31.90 -2.48 1.69
CA MET A 299 -30.53 -2.87 2.02
C MET A 299 -30.44 -3.32 3.48
N TYR A 300 -31.11 -2.61 4.40
CA TYR A 300 -31.25 -3.03 5.80
C TYR A 300 -31.92 -4.40 5.95
N ARG A 301 -32.95 -4.70 5.13
CA ARG A 301 -33.69 -5.98 5.20
C ARG A 301 -32.95 -7.17 4.58
N VAL A 302 -32.19 -6.95 3.50
CA VAL A 302 -31.43 -8.00 2.81
C VAL A 302 -30.10 -8.29 3.51
N ASN A 303 -29.60 -7.35 4.31
CA ASN A 303 -28.32 -7.45 4.98
C ASN A 303 -28.31 -8.51 6.11
N PRO A 304 -27.48 -9.56 6.03
CA PRO A 304 -27.35 -10.57 7.10
C PRO A 304 -26.84 -9.97 8.42
N PHE A 305 -26.07 -8.88 8.37
CA PHE A 305 -25.54 -8.24 9.58
C PHE A 305 -26.63 -7.60 10.42
N THR A 306 -27.76 -7.19 9.83
CA THR A 306 -28.93 -6.71 10.57
C THR A 306 -29.45 -7.77 11.54
N TYR A 307 -29.62 -9.00 11.04
CA TYR A 307 -30.12 -10.11 11.84
C TYR A 307 -29.06 -10.61 12.85
N LEU A 308 -27.79 -10.60 12.44
CA LEU A 308 -26.66 -10.94 13.31
C LEU A 308 -26.57 -9.98 14.50
N VAL A 309 -26.51 -8.67 14.24
CA VAL A 309 -26.44 -7.64 15.28
C VAL A 309 -27.66 -7.74 16.20
N SER A 310 -28.86 -7.82 15.63
CA SER A 310 -30.10 -7.90 16.41
C SER A 310 -30.10 -9.13 17.34
N SER A 311 -29.67 -10.31 16.85
CA SER A 311 -29.60 -11.53 17.66
C SER A 311 -28.46 -11.50 18.69
N LEU A 312 -27.28 -11.01 18.31
CA LEU A 312 -26.11 -10.95 19.16
C LEU A 312 -26.28 -9.93 20.29
N MET A 313 -26.84 -8.75 19.98
CA MET A 313 -27.09 -7.70 20.97
C MET A 313 -28.22 -8.05 21.94
N SER A 314 -29.33 -8.58 21.42
CA SER A 314 -30.41 -9.05 22.29
C SER A 314 -29.94 -10.17 23.22
N THR A 315 -29.15 -11.12 22.73
CA THR A 315 -28.64 -12.23 23.56
C THR A 315 -27.62 -11.77 24.60
N THR A 316 -26.77 -10.79 24.30
CA THR A 316 -25.69 -10.34 25.20
C THR A 316 -26.11 -9.25 26.19
N LEU A 317 -27.03 -8.37 25.81
CA LEU A 317 -27.43 -7.22 26.63
C LEU A 317 -28.85 -7.30 27.18
N GLY A 318 -29.75 -8.06 26.56
CA GLY A 318 -31.19 -7.99 26.88
C GLY A 318 -31.57 -8.46 28.28
N GLN A 319 -32.72 -7.99 28.75
CA GLN A 319 -33.34 -8.32 30.04
C GLN A 319 -32.42 -8.13 31.27
N ALA A 320 -31.48 -7.20 31.21
CA ALA A 320 -30.64 -6.80 32.33
C ALA A 320 -31.06 -5.43 32.90
N PRO A 321 -30.93 -5.20 34.22
CA PRO A 321 -31.16 -3.89 34.82
C PRO A 321 -30.08 -2.92 34.35
N ALA A 322 -30.50 -1.69 34.09
CA ALA A 322 -29.64 -0.57 33.72
C ALA A 322 -29.83 0.58 34.72
N TYR A 323 -28.78 1.37 34.93
CA TYR A 323 -28.78 2.44 35.91
C TYR A 323 -28.00 3.65 35.38
N CYS A 324 -28.40 4.87 35.76
CA CYS A 324 -27.66 6.06 35.36
C CYS A 324 -26.46 6.33 36.28
N ALA A 325 -25.34 6.76 35.70
CA ALA A 325 -24.26 7.38 36.47
C ALA A 325 -24.67 8.77 36.97
N ASP A 326 -23.98 9.32 37.99
CA ASP A 326 -24.32 10.64 38.56
C ASP A 326 -24.33 11.78 37.51
N THR A 327 -23.52 11.66 36.47
CA THR A 327 -23.44 12.62 35.35
C THR A 327 -24.49 12.40 34.25
N GLU A 328 -25.21 11.28 34.27
CA GLU A 328 -26.22 10.91 33.27
C GLU A 328 -27.65 11.30 33.69
N PHE A 329 -27.86 11.63 34.97
CA PHE A 329 -29.13 12.12 35.46
C PHE A 329 -29.48 13.46 34.82
N GLN A 330 -30.70 13.55 34.27
CA GLN A 330 -31.24 14.82 33.81
C GLN A 330 -31.76 15.58 35.03
N GLN A 331 -31.21 16.77 35.25
CA GLN A 331 -31.58 17.66 36.35
C GLN A 331 -32.54 18.74 35.86
N PHE A 332 -33.68 18.88 36.53
CA PHE A 332 -34.64 19.96 36.28
C PHE A 332 -35.44 20.26 37.55
N SER A 333 -36.11 21.42 37.57
CA SER A 333 -36.91 21.89 38.70
C SER A 333 -38.34 22.19 38.23
N PRO A 334 -39.36 21.40 38.64
CA PRO A 334 -40.75 21.67 38.32
C PRO A 334 -41.29 22.86 39.12
N ALA A 335 -42.25 23.60 38.56
CA ALA A 335 -42.87 24.73 39.24
C ALA A 335 -44.06 24.26 40.09
N ASN A 336 -43.89 24.24 41.42
CA ASN A 336 -44.93 23.97 42.43
C ASN A 336 -45.54 22.56 42.48
N GLU A 337 -44.89 21.54 41.89
CA GLU A 337 -45.32 20.13 41.95
C GLU A 337 -44.15 19.25 42.41
N THR A 338 -44.43 18.06 42.95
CA THR A 338 -43.37 17.08 43.26
C THR A 338 -42.78 16.49 41.97
N CYS A 339 -41.51 16.05 42.01
CA CYS A 339 -40.88 15.41 40.84
C CYS A 339 -41.71 14.27 40.26
N LEU A 340 -42.33 13.46 41.13
CA LEU A 340 -43.18 12.34 40.73
C LEU A 340 -44.45 12.82 40.01
N GLU A 341 -45.19 13.78 40.56
CA GLU A 341 -46.43 14.29 39.94
C GLU A 341 -46.17 14.89 38.56
N TYR A 342 -45.10 15.67 38.42
CA TYR A 342 -44.71 16.28 37.16
C TYR A 342 -44.29 15.23 36.11
N MET A 343 -43.58 14.16 36.52
CA MET A 343 -43.06 13.15 35.60
C MET A 343 -43.93 11.93 35.39
N GLN A 344 -44.96 11.69 36.20
CA GLN A 344 -45.77 10.47 36.17
C GLN A 344 -46.33 10.16 34.78
N LYS A 345 -46.87 11.18 34.10
CA LYS A 345 -47.41 11.03 32.73
C LYS A 345 -46.31 10.69 31.72
N TYR A 346 -45.14 11.31 31.84
CA TYR A 346 -44.01 11.06 30.95
C TYR A 346 -43.39 9.67 31.19
N MET A 347 -43.17 9.30 32.46
CA MET A 347 -42.64 7.98 32.85
C MET A 347 -43.55 6.83 32.40
N SER A 348 -44.87 7.04 32.37
CA SER A 348 -45.81 6.02 31.86
C SER A 348 -45.67 5.72 30.36
N ILE A 349 -45.09 6.65 29.59
CA ILE A 349 -44.91 6.55 28.14
C ILE A 349 -43.46 6.21 27.78
N ALA A 350 -42.51 6.92 28.39
CA ALA A 350 -41.10 6.85 28.06
C ALA A 350 -40.31 5.80 28.89
N GLY A 351 -40.84 5.39 30.05
CA GLY A 351 -40.13 4.54 31.02
C GLY A 351 -39.12 5.33 31.87
N GLY A 352 -38.24 4.60 32.57
CA GLY A 352 -37.22 5.18 33.44
C GLY A 352 -37.69 5.40 34.88
N TYR A 353 -36.81 5.95 35.71
CA TYR A 353 -37.06 6.14 37.14
C TYR A 353 -36.46 7.45 37.66
N LEU A 354 -37.01 7.95 38.76
CA LEU A 354 -36.47 9.09 39.51
C LEU A 354 -35.59 8.57 40.65
N ARG A 355 -34.49 9.27 40.95
CA ARG A 355 -33.64 8.95 42.10
C ARG A 355 -34.32 9.28 43.42
N ASP A 356 -35.04 10.41 43.44
CA ASP A 356 -35.84 10.89 44.55
C ASP A 356 -37.22 11.32 44.04
N ASN A 357 -38.27 10.71 44.59
CA ASN A 357 -39.65 10.94 44.18
C ASN A 357 -40.27 12.17 44.87
N GLU A 358 -39.74 12.56 46.04
CA GLU A 358 -40.32 13.59 46.91
C GLU A 358 -39.62 14.95 46.79
N ALA A 359 -38.50 15.01 46.05
CA ALA A 359 -37.81 16.25 45.79
C ALA A 359 -38.70 17.26 45.03
N THR A 360 -38.50 18.55 45.31
CA THR A 360 -39.20 19.69 44.67
C THR A 360 -38.23 20.63 43.97
N ASP A 361 -37.00 20.78 44.51
CA ASP A 361 -36.00 21.71 43.98
C ASP A 361 -35.05 21.10 42.94
N GLN A 362 -34.68 19.81 43.07
CA GLN A 362 -33.76 19.12 42.15
C GLN A 362 -34.24 17.71 41.79
N CYS A 363 -35.04 17.61 40.73
CA CYS A 363 -35.44 16.32 40.18
C CYS A 363 -34.29 15.70 39.40
N GLN A 364 -33.92 14.47 39.74
CA GLN A 364 -32.94 13.67 39.02
C GLN A 364 -33.64 12.50 38.32
N TYR A 365 -33.81 12.61 37.01
CA TYR A 365 -34.47 11.61 36.18
C TYR A 365 -33.47 10.78 35.38
N CYS A 366 -33.62 9.45 35.45
CA CYS A 366 -32.89 8.49 34.63
C CYS A 366 -33.79 7.94 33.52
N GLN A 367 -33.34 8.07 32.27
CA GLN A 367 -34.11 7.65 31.08
C GLN A 367 -34.14 6.14 30.84
N ILE A 368 -33.35 5.36 31.58
CA ILE A 368 -33.15 3.93 31.33
C ILE A 368 -33.29 3.17 32.65
N ASP A 369 -34.25 2.25 32.72
CA ASP A 369 -34.36 1.27 33.83
C ASP A 369 -33.88 -0.13 33.42
N ASN A 370 -33.95 -0.44 32.13
CA ASN A 370 -33.71 -1.76 31.58
C ASN A 370 -33.01 -1.63 30.23
N THR A 371 -32.03 -2.48 30.01
CA THR A 371 -31.32 -2.65 28.74
C THR A 371 -32.23 -2.86 27.52
N ASP A 372 -33.43 -3.41 27.69
CA ASP A 372 -34.40 -3.56 26.59
C ASP A 372 -34.86 -2.21 26.02
N GLN A 373 -34.94 -1.15 26.85
CA GLN A 373 -35.25 0.21 26.38
C GLN A 373 -34.14 0.74 25.45
N PHE A 374 -32.87 0.39 25.74
CA PHE A 374 -31.74 0.70 24.87
C PHE A 374 -31.78 -0.13 23.57
N LEU A 375 -32.06 -1.44 23.66
CA LEU A 375 -32.14 -2.32 22.49
C LEU A 375 -33.24 -1.91 21.49
N ARG A 376 -34.37 -1.39 21.97
CA ARG A 376 -35.44 -0.84 21.11
C ARG A 376 -34.96 0.33 20.25
N ARG A 377 -34.06 1.18 20.77
CA ARG A 377 -33.50 2.32 20.00
C ARG A 377 -32.68 1.88 18.78
N ILE A 378 -32.10 0.68 18.82
CA ILE A 378 -31.34 0.08 17.70
C ILE A 378 -32.15 -0.96 16.92
N ASN A 379 -33.47 -1.01 17.11
CA ASN A 379 -34.38 -1.97 16.48
C ASN A 379 -34.01 -3.45 16.75
N ALA A 380 -33.43 -3.73 17.92
CA ALA A 380 -33.15 -5.09 18.41
C ALA A 380 -34.20 -5.50 19.44
N SER A 381 -34.74 -6.71 19.31
CA SER A 381 -35.79 -7.22 20.21
C SER A 381 -35.44 -8.60 20.73
N TRP A 382 -35.75 -8.85 22.00
CA TRP A 382 -35.44 -10.09 22.70
C TRP A 382 -36.08 -11.33 22.03
N GLU A 383 -37.31 -11.21 21.54
CA GLU A 383 -38.07 -12.34 21.00
C GLU A 383 -37.50 -12.85 19.66
N THR A 384 -36.88 -11.98 18.88
CA THR A 384 -36.45 -12.31 17.50
C THR A 384 -35.12 -13.07 17.44
N ARG A 385 -34.42 -13.24 18.56
CA ARG A 385 -33.05 -13.79 18.63
C ARG A 385 -32.88 -15.16 17.95
N TRP A 386 -33.78 -16.12 18.19
CA TRP A 386 -33.70 -17.48 17.63
C TRP A 386 -34.11 -17.53 16.17
N ARG A 387 -35.14 -16.76 15.78
CA ARG A 387 -35.53 -16.60 14.38
C ARG A 387 -34.36 -16.05 13.55
N ASN A 388 -33.73 -14.98 14.05
CA ASN A 388 -32.61 -14.33 13.38
C ASN A 388 -31.38 -15.25 13.29
N PHE A 389 -31.13 -16.09 14.31
CA PHE A 389 -30.12 -17.15 14.23
C PHE A 389 -30.41 -18.14 13.09
N GLY A 390 -31.66 -18.57 12.94
CA GLY A 390 -32.08 -19.43 11.82
C GLY A 390 -31.90 -18.77 10.45
N LEU A 391 -32.18 -17.47 10.33
CA LEU A 391 -31.97 -16.73 9.08
C LEU A 391 -30.50 -16.72 8.64
N LEU A 392 -29.53 -16.65 9.57
CA LEU A 392 -28.11 -16.69 9.22
C LEU A 392 -27.71 -17.98 8.50
N TRP A 393 -28.29 -19.12 8.86
CA TRP A 393 -28.06 -20.39 8.16
C TRP A 393 -28.61 -20.39 6.73
N VAL A 394 -29.70 -19.67 6.46
CA VAL A 394 -30.23 -19.49 5.09
C VAL A 394 -29.21 -18.76 4.23
N TYR A 395 -28.56 -17.72 4.75
CA TYR A 395 -27.49 -17.01 4.04
C TYR A 395 -26.25 -17.89 3.81
N VAL A 396 -25.86 -18.71 4.80
CA VAL A 396 -24.77 -19.68 4.63
C VAL A 396 -25.07 -20.65 3.48
N ALA A 397 -26.27 -21.25 3.48
CA ALA A 397 -26.69 -22.17 2.44
C ALA A 397 -26.70 -21.49 1.06
N PHE A 398 -27.28 -20.29 0.97
CA PHE A 398 -27.30 -19.48 -0.24
C PHE A 398 -25.88 -19.22 -0.77
N ASN A 399 -24.96 -18.78 0.08
CA ASN A 399 -23.58 -18.48 -0.30
C ASN A 399 -22.84 -19.73 -0.82
N VAL A 400 -23.01 -20.89 -0.17
CA VAL A 400 -22.40 -22.15 -0.63
C VAL A 400 -22.97 -22.58 -1.99
N THR A 401 -24.29 -22.53 -2.17
CA THR A 401 -24.91 -22.83 -3.46
C THR A 401 -24.47 -21.85 -4.55
N ALA A 402 -24.42 -20.56 -4.24
CA ALA A 402 -23.96 -19.53 -5.15
C ALA A 402 -22.49 -19.71 -5.54
N ALA A 403 -21.61 -20.08 -4.60
CA ALA A 403 -20.21 -20.39 -4.89
C ALA A 403 -20.08 -21.53 -5.91
N MET A 404 -20.87 -22.60 -5.74
CA MET A 404 -20.88 -23.73 -6.68
C MET A 404 -21.41 -23.33 -8.07
N LEU A 405 -22.50 -22.55 -8.12
CA LEU A 405 -23.08 -22.06 -9.37
C LEU A 405 -22.16 -21.10 -10.12
N LEU A 406 -21.54 -20.14 -9.41
CA LEU A 406 -20.61 -19.17 -9.99
C LEU A 406 -19.34 -19.86 -10.49
N TYR A 407 -18.81 -20.83 -9.74
CA TYR A 407 -17.69 -21.65 -10.22
C TYR A 407 -18.05 -22.38 -11.52
N TRP A 408 -19.21 -23.03 -11.56
CA TRP A 408 -19.68 -23.71 -12.77
C TRP A 408 -19.88 -22.75 -13.95
N LEU A 409 -20.42 -21.54 -13.71
CA LEU A 409 -20.69 -20.55 -14.75
C LEU A 409 -19.41 -19.90 -15.30
N CYS A 410 -18.48 -19.52 -14.42
CA CYS A 410 -17.34 -18.67 -14.74
C CYS A 410 -16.04 -19.44 -15.00
N ARG A 411 -15.83 -20.58 -14.33
CA ARG A 411 -14.53 -21.30 -14.34
C ARG A 411 -14.54 -22.57 -15.17
N VAL A 412 -15.69 -23.22 -15.37
CA VAL A 412 -15.77 -24.42 -16.22
C VAL A 412 -15.75 -23.97 -17.69
N PRO A 413 -14.69 -24.27 -18.46
CA PRO A 413 -14.61 -23.85 -19.85
C PRO A 413 -15.71 -24.56 -20.66
N LYS A 414 -16.74 -23.81 -21.07
CA LYS A 414 -17.68 -24.29 -22.08
C LYS A 414 -16.95 -24.27 -23.41
N GLY A 415 -16.65 -25.45 -23.95
CA GLY A 415 -15.86 -25.62 -25.17
C GLY A 415 -16.32 -24.68 -26.29
N ARG A 416 -15.54 -23.62 -26.52
CA ARG A 416 -15.73 -22.69 -27.64
C ARG A 416 -14.50 -22.76 -28.53
N LYS A 417 -14.74 -23.17 -29.78
CA LYS A 417 -13.76 -23.29 -30.87
C LYS A 417 -12.86 -22.07 -30.93
N ALA A 418 -11.55 -22.33 -31.01
CA ALA A 418 -10.50 -21.32 -31.19
C ALA A 418 -10.84 -20.43 -32.40
N LYS A 419 -10.99 -19.13 -32.15
CA LYS A 419 -11.05 -18.10 -33.19
C LYS A 419 -9.67 -17.49 -33.32
N ASN A 420 -9.18 -17.50 -34.56
CA ASN A 420 -7.87 -17.05 -35.03
C ASN A 420 -7.35 -15.77 -34.34
N GLY A 421 -6.09 -15.85 -33.90
CA GLY A 421 -5.37 -14.73 -33.31
C GLY A 421 -5.10 -13.60 -34.30
N SER A 422 -5.55 -12.40 -33.98
CA SER A 422 -5.08 -11.16 -34.58
C SER A 422 -3.83 -10.68 -33.85
N GLY A 423 -2.74 -10.48 -34.60
CA GLY A 423 -1.43 -10.10 -34.10
C GLY A 423 -1.43 -8.83 -33.24
N ARG A 424 -0.75 -8.93 -32.09
CA ARG A 424 -0.41 -7.79 -31.24
C ARG A 424 1.01 -7.34 -31.60
N SER A 425 1.13 -6.11 -32.11
CA SER A 425 2.39 -5.48 -32.48
C SER A 425 3.23 -5.17 -31.24
N SER A 426 4.46 -5.65 -31.21
CA SER A 426 5.50 -5.25 -30.24
C SER A 426 5.96 -3.80 -30.50
N PRO A 427 6.21 -2.98 -29.46
CA PRO A 427 6.74 -1.65 -29.66
C PRO A 427 8.22 -1.72 -30.09
N LYS A 428 8.57 -0.95 -31.13
CA LYS A 428 9.95 -0.77 -31.61
C LYS A 428 10.77 -0.01 -30.55
N MET A 429 11.86 -0.62 -30.09
CA MET A 429 12.93 0.06 -29.36
C MET A 429 13.85 0.73 -30.39
N GLN A 430 13.93 2.06 -30.34
CA GLN A 430 14.71 2.87 -31.28
C GLN A 430 16.07 3.19 -30.65
N MET A 431 17.14 2.54 -31.09
CA MET A 431 18.51 2.95 -30.76
C MET A 431 18.91 4.14 -31.65
N LEU A 432 19.47 5.18 -31.03
CA LEU A 432 20.08 6.34 -31.71
C LEU A 432 21.60 6.12 -31.85
N PRO A 433 22.24 6.55 -32.96
CA PRO A 433 23.67 6.39 -33.16
C PRO A 433 24.46 7.41 -32.34
N HIS A 434 25.57 6.97 -31.75
CA HIS A 434 26.58 7.84 -31.13
C HIS A 434 27.48 8.44 -32.22
N GLY A 435 27.34 9.74 -32.45
CA GLY A 435 28.33 10.55 -33.16
C GLY A 435 29.21 11.29 -32.15
N ALA A 436 30.51 11.07 -32.24
CA ALA A 436 31.53 11.82 -31.51
C ALA A 436 31.67 13.23 -32.11
N LEU A 437 31.66 14.27 -31.27
CA LEU A 437 32.39 15.50 -31.54
C LEU A 437 32.71 16.23 -30.23
N GLY A 438 33.99 16.54 -30.05
CA GLY A 438 34.50 17.29 -28.91
C GLY A 438 34.03 18.74 -28.92
N SER A 439 33.49 19.18 -27.78
CA SER A 439 33.44 20.56 -27.30
C SER A 439 33.03 20.53 -25.82
N PHE A 440 33.45 21.52 -25.05
CA PHE A 440 33.32 21.64 -23.58
C PHE A 440 32.01 21.04 -22.99
N PRO A 441 32.06 20.26 -21.88
CA PRO A 441 30.97 19.38 -21.51
C PRO A 441 29.90 20.08 -20.65
N VAL A 442 29.06 20.92 -21.27
CA VAL A 442 27.81 21.40 -20.65
C VAL A 442 26.77 20.26 -20.51
N ASN A 443 26.93 19.19 -21.31
CA ASN A 443 26.05 18.00 -21.32
C ASN A 443 26.19 17.04 -20.12
N ARG A 444 27.14 17.26 -19.21
CA ARG A 444 27.40 16.33 -18.06
C ARG A 444 26.80 16.77 -16.72
N PHE A 445 26.16 17.94 -16.68
CA PHE A 445 25.56 18.46 -15.45
C PHE A 445 24.10 18.00 -15.33
N ARG A 446 23.79 17.28 -14.25
CA ARG A 446 22.40 17.04 -13.81
C ARG A 446 21.95 18.28 -13.03
N PHE A 447 21.05 19.07 -13.62
CA PHE A 447 20.74 20.42 -13.10
C PHE A 447 19.67 20.44 -11.99
N ASN A 448 18.69 19.53 -12.01
CA ASN A 448 17.59 19.56 -11.02
C ASN A 448 18.08 19.28 -9.59
N ILE A 449 19.10 18.44 -9.45
CA ILE A 449 19.70 18.09 -8.16
C ILE A 449 20.41 19.28 -7.48
N GLN A 450 20.78 20.33 -8.21
CA GLN A 450 21.38 21.54 -7.63
C GLN A 450 20.38 22.35 -6.79
N PHE A 451 19.09 22.24 -7.10
CA PHE A 451 18.03 22.89 -6.32
C PHE A 451 17.88 22.32 -4.91
N LEU A 452 18.50 21.17 -4.60
CA LEU A 452 18.61 20.69 -3.21
C LEU A 452 19.28 21.75 -2.33
N ILE A 453 20.36 22.38 -2.82
CA ILE A 453 21.10 23.41 -2.08
C ILE A 453 20.16 24.57 -1.72
N SER A 454 19.38 25.07 -2.68
CA SER A 454 18.44 26.18 -2.46
C SER A 454 17.30 25.79 -1.51
N MET A 455 16.72 24.60 -1.69
CA MET A 455 15.71 24.06 -0.78
C MET A 455 16.23 23.96 0.67
N ASP A 456 17.47 23.49 0.86
CA ASP A 456 18.13 23.32 2.15
C ASP A 456 18.44 24.66 2.83
N THR A 457 18.94 25.65 2.08
CA THR A 457 19.13 27.02 2.58
C THR A 457 17.79 27.59 3.05
N GLY A 458 16.71 27.36 2.29
CA GLY A 458 15.38 27.84 2.61
C GLY A 458 14.82 27.28 3.91
N ILE A 459 14.89 25.96 4.13
CA ILE A 459 14.36 25.35 5.37
C ILE A 459 15.16 25.74 6.61
N ILE A 460 16.49 25.86 6.52
CA ILE A 460 17.33 26.34 7.64
C ILE A 460 16.92 27.77 8.01
N SER A 461 16.72 28.62 7.00
CA SER A 461 16.26 29.99 7.16
C SER A 461 14.88 30.05 7.85
N ILE A 462 13.93 29.18 7.48
CA ILE A 462 12.61 29.07 8.12
C ILE A 462 12.73 28.63 9.58
N ILE A 463 13.49 27.56 9.87
CA ILE A 463 13.65 27.03 11.23
C ILE A 463 14.24 28.10 12.16
N MET A 464 15.26 28.83 11.71
CA MET A 464 15.86 29.93 12.47
C MET A 464 14.84 31.04 12.80
N ASN A 465 13.86 31.27 11.92
CA ASN A 465 12.82 32.28 12.13
C ASN A 465 11.77 31.84 13.18
N ILE A 466 11.38 30.56 13.16
CA ILE A 466 10.27 30.04 13.98
C ILE A 466 10.71 29.36 15.29
N LEU A 467 12.02 29.17 15.51
CA LEU A 467 12.54 28.51 16.70
C LEU A 467 12.07 29.22 17.99
N PRO A 468 11.59 28.51 19.04
CA PRO A 468 11.12 29.15 20.27
C PRO A 468 12.22 29.90 21.04
N TRP A 469 13.44 29.37 21.07
CA TRP A 469 14.59 30.04 21.68
C TRP A 469 15.25 31.01 20.68
N GLN A 470 14.76 32.24 20.68
CA GLN A 470 15.32 33.33 19.87
C GLN A 470 16.35 34.12 20.68
N PHE A 471 17.45 34.51 20.01
CA PHE A 471 18.35 35.56 20.48
C PHE A 471 18.42 36.66 19.43
N ASN A 472 18.85 37.88 19.81
CA ASN A 472 18.75 39.09 18.97
C ASN A 472 19.37 38.95 17.56
N GLY A 473 20.36 38.09 17.36
CA GLY A 473 21.01 37.86 16.06
C GLY A 473 20.34 36.79 15.18
N LEU A 474 19.50 35.91 15.72
CA LEU A 474 18.99 34.74 14.99
C LEU A 474 18.06 35.12 13.83
N GLY A 475 17.20 36.12 14.03
CA GLY A 475 16.33 36.67 12.98
C GLY A 475 17.11 37.35 11.84
N ILE A 476 18.24 38.00 12.16
CA ILE A 476 19.12 38.61 11.16
C ILE A 476 19.79 37.51 10.32
N ILE A 477 20.31 36.46 10.95
CA ILE A 477 20.92 35.32 10.26
C ILE A 477 19.89 34.62 9.36
N SER A 478 18.65 34.44 9.84
CA SER A 478 17.55 33.91 9.03
C SER A 478 17.33 34.76 7.77
N THR A 479 17.31 36.09 7.91
CA THR A 479 17.15 37.02 6.78
C THR A 479 18.32 36.97 5.79
N ILE A 480 19.56 36.86 6.27
CA ILE A 480 20.75 36.69 5.42
C ILE A 480 20.63 35.39 4.61
N MET A 481 20.24 34.30 5.26
CA MET A 481 20.03 33.00 4.59
C MET A 481 18.88 33.07 3.58
N PHE A 482 17.82 33.84 3.85
CA PHE A 482 16.73 34.06 2.90
C PHE A 482 17.21 34.79 1.64
N VAL A 483 17.97 35.89 1.78
CA VAL A 483 18.54 36.62 0.65
C VAL A 483 19.51 35.73 -0.14
N PHE A 484 20.35 34.96 0.57
CA PHE A 484 21.24 34.01 -0.08
C PHE A 484 20.48 32.93 -0.85
N ASN A 485 19.40 32.39 -0.28
CA ASN A 485 18.53 31.43 -0.97
C ASN A 485 17.91 32.03 -2.24
N LEU A 486 17.47 33.30 -2.19
CA LEU A 486 16.92 33.98 -3.36
C LEU A 486 17.96 34.10 -4.49
N VAL A 487 19.23 34.41 -4.15
CA VAL A 487 20.33 34.45 -5.11
C VAL A 487 20.62 33.07 -5.70
N LEU A 488 20.67 32.02 -4.87
CA LEU A 488 20.87 30.65 -5.34
C LEU A 488 19.74 30.18 -6.27
N PHE A 489 18.49 30.39 -5.85
CA PHE A 489 17.31 29.99 -6.63
C PHE A 489 17.27 30.70 -7.98
N THR A 490 17.56 32.00 -8.02
CA THR A 490 17.59 32.76 -9.27
C THR A 490 18.74 32.31 -10.18
N ALA A 491 19.94 32.08 -9.64
CA ALA A 491 21.07 31.56 -10.40
C ALA A 491 20.78 30.17 -11.01
N PHE A 492 20.29 29.22 -10.22
CA PHE A 492 19.96 27.88 -10.71
C PHE A 492 18.78 27.89 -11.70
N SER A 493 17.79 28.77 -11.50
CA SER A 493 16.68 28.93 -12.44
C SER A 493 17.15 29.48 -13.78
N LEU A 494 18.03 30.49 -13.78
CA LEU A 494 18.61 31.03 -15.02
C LEU A 494 19.39 29.95 -15.78
N LEU A 495 20.22 29.16 -15.08
CA LEU A 495 20.96 28.05 -15.68
C LEU A 495 20.02 26.97 -16.26
N ALA A 496 18.96 26.61 -15.54
CA ALA A 496 17.96 25.65 -16.00
C ALA A 496 17.22 26.16 -17.24
N ILE A 497 16.87 27.45 -17.29
CA ILE A 497 16.24 28.10 -18.45
C ILE A 497 17.19 28.09 -19.65
N VAL A 498 18.45 28.47 -19.46
CA VAL A 498 19.47 28.42 -20.53
C VAL A 498 19.61 27.00 -21.08
N ARG A 499 19.61 25.96 -20.22
CA ARG A 499 19.65 24.55 -20.65
C ARG A 499 18.41 24.15 -21.45
N LEU A 500 17.23 24.60 -21.04
CA LEU A 500 15.97 24.31 -21.71
C LEU A 500 15.97 24.84 -23.15
N PHE A 501 16.51 26.04 -23.36
CA PHE A 501 16.59 26.66 -24.68
C PHE A 501 17.75 26.12 -25.55
N THR A 502 18.90 25.78 -24.93
CA THR A 502 20.06 25.27 -25.66
C THR A 502 19.93 23.80 -26.05
N PHE A 503 19.34 22.95 -25.21
CA PHE A 503 19.24 21.49 -25.43
C PHE A 503 17.82 20.92 -25.22
N PRO A 504 16.77 21.42 -25.91
CA PRO A 504 15.37 21.07 -25.62
C PRO A 504 15.06 19.58 -25.81
N ARG A 505 15.65 18.93 -26.84
CA ARG A 505 15.44 17.50 -27.11
C ARG A 505 16.05 16.61 -26.04
N HIS A 506 17.23 17.00 -25.53
CA HIS A 506 17.94 16.23 -24.52
C HIS A 506 17.21 16.31 -23.18
N VAL A 507 16.82 17.52 -22.75
CA VAL A 507 16.05 17.74 -21.52
C VAL A 507 14.73 16.96 -21.54
N LYS A 508 14.00 16.98 -22.67
CA LYS A 508 12.76 16.23 -22.81
C LYS A 508 12.97 14.71 -22.73
N ALA A 509 14.02 14.20 -23.36
CA ALA A 509 14.34 12.77 -23.32
C ALA A 509 14.75 12.33 -21.91
N GLU A 510 15.62 13.09 -21.25
CA GLU A 510 16.12 12.79 -19.91
C GLU A 510 14.99 12.85 -18.86
N SER A 511 14.15 13.89 -18.90
CA SER A 511 13.00 14.08 -18.01
C SER A 511 11.95 12.97 -18.10
N LEU A 512 11.79 12.33 -19.26
CA LEU A 512 10.74 11.34 -19.50
C LEU A 512 11.24 9.90 -19.46
N ASN A 513 12.55 9.69 -19.49
CA ASN A 513 13.16 8.35 -19.54
C ASN A 513 13.97 8.02 -18.28
N SER A 514 14.42 9.01 -17.50
CA SER A 514 15.16 8.80 -16.25
C SER A 514 14.26 9.02 -15.03
N VAL A 515 14.01 7.96 -14.27
CA VAL A 515 13.24 8.03 -13.00
C VAL A 515 13.90 9.00 -12.02
N GLU A 516 15.23 9.02 -11.98
CA GLU A 516 16.00 9.86 -11.07
C GLU A 516 15.85 11.35 -11.38
N GLU A 517 16.06 11.76 -12.64
CA GLU A 517 15.86 13.18 -13.01
C GLU A 517 14.42 13.62 -12.85
N MET A 518 13.45 12.78 -13.22
CA MET A 518 12.03 13.05 -13.03
C MET A 518 11.70 13.28 -11.54
N SER A 519 12.28 12.47 -10.66
CA SER A 519 12.10 12.59 -9.21
C SER A 519 12.67 13.92 -8.68
N TYR A 520 13.87 14.31 -9.12
CA TYR A 520 14.49 15.58 -8.71
C TYR A 520 13.79 16.82 -9.24
N GLN A 521 12.82 16.72 -10.16
CA GLN A 521 11.99 17.87 -10.56
C GLN A 521 11.12 18.42 -9.43
N GLY A 522 10.95 17.67 -8.34
CA GLY A 522 10.34 18.19 -7.10
C GLY A 522 11.18 19.25 -6.40
N ALA A 523 12.51 19.20 -6.49
CA ALA A 523 13.41 20.08 -5.73
C ALA A 523 13.23 21.58 -6.08
N PRO A 524 13.15 22.01 -7.36
CA PRO A 524 12.85 23.40 -7.70
C PRO A 524 11.52 23.90 -7.12
N ALA A 525 10.48 23.07 -7.13
CA ALA A 525 9.18 23.43 -6.59
C ALA A 525 9.22 23.61 -5.07
N ILE A 526 9.95 22.74 -4.36
CA ILE A 526 10.16 22.89 -2.91
C ILE A 526 10.96 24.16 -2.60
N ALA A 527 12.06 24.41 -3.33
CA ALA A 527 12.88 25.61 -3.16
C ALA A 527 12.08 26.90 -3.40
N TYR A 528 11.19 26.91 -4.39
CA TYR A 528 10.25 28.00 -4.59
C TYR A 528 9.33 28.21 -3.38
N LEU A 529 8.76 27.13 -2.83
CA LEU A 529 7.84 27.22 -1.68
C LEU A 529 8.52 27.65 -0.39
N THR A 530 9.81 27.36 -0.19
CA THR A 530 10.56 27.89 0.96
C THR A 530 10.78 29.40 0.84
N LEU A 531 10.96 29.94 -0.37
CA LEU A 531 10.97 31.39 -0.60
C LEU A 531 9.59 32.00 -0.31
N VAL A 532 8.49 31.39 -0.76
CA VAL A 532 7.13 31.88 -0.47
C VAL A 532 6.87 31.92 1.04
N ALA A 533 7.29 30.88 1.77
CA ALA A 533 7.20 30.85 3.23
C ALA A 533 7.97 32.02 3.88
N GLN A 534 9.18 32.32 3.40
CA GLN A 534 9.98 33.43 3.93
C GLN A 534 9.46 34.82 3.54
N VAL A 535 8.78 34.96 2.40
CA VAL A 535 8.04 36.20 2.09
C VAL A 535 6.95 36.43 3.14
N ALA A 536 6.26 35.38 3.60
CA ALA A 536 5.26 35.50 4.66
C ALA A 536 5.87 35.77 6.05
N LEU A 537 7.00 35.12 6.39
CA LEU A 537 7.64 35.26 7.71
C LEU A 537 8.45 36.56 7.89
N THR A 538 9.16 37.01 6.85
CA THR A 538 10.08 38.15 6.90
C THR A 538 9.52 39.38 6.19
N CYS A 539 9.08 39.25 4.93
CA CYS A 539 8.71 40.41 4.12
C CYS A 539 7.34 40.99 4.53
N SER A 540 6.35 40.13 4.80
CA SER A 540 5.01 40.55 5.21
C SER A 540 5.01 41.23 6.58
N THR A 541 5.88 40.80 7.49
CA THR A 541 6.00 41.36 8.84
C THR A 541 6.75 42.70 8.82
N ALA A 542 7.75 42.84 7.94
CA ALA A 542 8.53 44.08 7.80
C ALA A 542 7.83 45.17 6.95
N TRP A 543 7.17 44.81 5.85
CA TRP A 543 6.67 45.76 4.84
C TRP A 543 5.14 45.76 4.67
N GLY A 544 4.42 45.01 5.52
CA GLY A 544 2.96 45.07 5.64
C GLY A 544 2.16 44.34 4.55
N PHE A 545 0.89 44.72 4.41
CA PHE A 545 -0.14 43.95 3.68
C PHE A 545 0.15 43.75 2.17
N ARG A 546 0.87 44.67 1.51
CA ARG A 546 1.22 44.53 0.08
C ARG A 546 2.02 43.25 -0.18
N LEU A 547 2.93 42.91 0.74
CA LEU A 547 3.75 41.72 0.66
C LEU A 547 2.98 40.46 1.08
N THR A 548 1.92 40.61 1.88
CA THR A 548 0.95 39.53 2.13
C THR A 548 0.22 39.12 0.86
N VAL A 549 -0.21 40.10 0.04
CA VAL A 549 -0.84 39.81 -1.27
C VAL A 549 0.15 39.14 -2.21
N LEU A 550 1.42 39.55 -2.21
CA LEU A 550 2.46 38.86 -2.97
C LEU A 550 2.60 37.40 -2.54
N ALA A 551 2.72 37.11 -1.23
CA ALA A 551 2.79 35.74 -0.72
C ALA A 551 1.56 34.91 -1.11
N TYR A 552 0.37 35.51 -1.06
CA TYR A 552 -0.89 34.90 -1.48
C TYR A 552 -0.86 34.48 -2.97
N VAL A 553 -0.46 35.39 -3.86
CA VAL A 553 -0.38 35.12 -5.30
C VAL A 553 0.67 34.06 -5.61
N LEU A 554 1.85 34.18 -5.00
CA LEU A 554 2.93 33.20 -5.18
C LEU A 554 2.52 31.80 -4.70
N TRP A 555 1.72 31.71 -3.64
CA TRP A 555 1.20 30.43 -3.16
C TRP A 555 0.28 29.75 -4.20
N TRP A 556 -0.62 30.49 -4.84
CA TRP A 556 -1.48 29.93 -5.90
C TRP A 556 -0.70 29.48 -7.14
N ILE A 557 0.35 30.21 -7.52
CA ILE A 557 1.27 29.77 -8.58
C ILE A 557 1.96 28.45 -8.17
N GLY A 558 2.39 28.37 -6.91
CA GLY A 558 2.97 27.16 -6.33
C GLY A 558 2.01 25.96 -6.36
N LEU A 559 0.71 26.19 -6.12
CA LEU A 559 -0.33 25.17 -6.19
C LEU A 559 -0.39 24.51 -7.58
N VAL A 560 -0.54 25.34 -8.62
CA VAL A 560 -0.64 24.85 -10.00
C VAL A 560 0.63 24.08 -10.37
N TRP A 561 1.81 24.60 -10.02
CA TRP A 561 3.08 23.94 -10.30
C TRP A 561 3.18 22.58 -9.59
N CYS A 562 3.04 22.53 -8.26
CA CYS A 562 3.28 21.31 -7.49
C CYS A 562 2.30 20.19 -7.84
N VAL A 563 1.01 20.51 -7.98
CA VAL A 563 -0.02 19.51 -8.31
C VAL A 563 0.18 18.98 -9.73
N THR A 564 0.51 19.85 -10.69
CA THR A 564 0.78 19.43 -12.08
C THR A 564 2.02 18.55 -12.14
N LEU A 565 3.10 18.94 -11.46
CA LEU A 565 4.34 18.18 -11.38
C LEU A 565 4.10 16.77 -10.81
N CYS A 566 3.44 16.68 -9.66
CA CYS A 566 3.20 15.40 -8.99
C CYS A 566 2.25 14.50 -9.81
N SER A 567 1.19 15.06 -10.39
CA SER A 567 0.28 14.29 -11.25
C SER A 567 1.00 13.77 -12.49
N ALA A 568 1.84 14.61 -13.11
CA ALA A 568 2.64 14.22 -14.27
C ALA A 568 3.64 13.10 -13.93
N SER A 569 4.32 13.16 -12.77
CA SER A 569 5.26 12.12 -12.36
C SER A 569 4.57 10.76 -12.20
N VAL A 570 3.37 10.72 -11.61
CA VAL A 570 2.60 9.48 -11.46
C VAL A 570 2.16 8.92 -12.82
N ILE A 571 1.66 9.78 -13.71
CA ILE A 571 1.20 9.36 -15.05
C ILE A 571 2.36 8.82 -15.89
N VAL A 572 3.53 9.46 -15.82
CA VAL A 572 4.72 9.03 -16.58
C VAL A 572 5.22 7.68 -16.07
N LEU A 573 5.31 7.50 -14.74
CA LEU A 573 5.68 6.21 -14.14
C LEU A 573 4.72 5.10 -14.55
N ALA A 574 3.41 5.36 -14.49
CA ALA A 574 2.38 4.37 -14.84
C ALA A 574 2.41 3.96 -16.32
N LYS A 575 2.71 4.89 -17.24
CA LYS A 575 2.64 4.63 -18.68
C LYS A 575 3.88 3.99 -19.27
N ARG A 576 5.07 4.22 -18.69
CA ARG A 576 6.32 3.95 -19.40
C ARG A 576 7.07 2.68 -18.96
N SER A 577 6.56 1.88 -18.02
CA SER A 577 7.22 0.64 -17.55
C SER A 577 8.73 0.82 -17.28
N ILE A 578 9.13 2.01 -16.81
CA ILE A 578 10.55 2.39 -16.64
C ILE A 578 11.11 1.77 -15.34
N THR A 579 10.24 1.32 -14.44
CA THR A 579 10.62 0.79 -13.14
C THR A 579 10.77 -0.71 -13.20
N ASP A 580 12.03 -1.16 -13.27
CA ASP A 580 12.43 -2.47 -12.77
C ASP A 580 12.49 -2.39 -11.23
N ASP A 581 12.04 -3.43 -10.51
CA ASP A 581 11.97 -3.46 -9.02
C ASP A 581 13.30 -3.07 -8.33
N ARG A 582 14.42 -3.23 -9.04
CA ARG A 582 15.78 -2.94 -8.56
C ARG A 582 16.18 -1.45 -8.65
N SER A 583 15.51 -0.67 -9.51
CA SER A 583 15.89 0.72 -9.86
C SER A 583 15.23 1.81 -8.99
N PHE A 584 14.44 1.41 -7.98
CA PHE A 584 13.65 2.33 -7.17
C PHE A 584 14.51 3.18 -6.22
N SER A 585 14.56 4.50 -6.44
CA SER A 585 15.33 5.46 -5.65
C SER A 585 14.46 6.21 -4.63
N PRO A 586 14.96 6.50 -3.40
CA PRO A 586 14.27 7.36 -2.43
C PRO A 586 13.89 8.74 -2.96
N ALA A 587 14.55 9.24 -3.99
CA ALA A 587 14.27 10.54 -4.58
C ALA A 587 12.82 10.67 -5.09
N ILE A 588 12.14 9.56 -5.38
CA ILE A 588 10.77 9.52 -5.90
C ILE A 588 9.74 10.20 -4.99
N PHE A 589 10.07 10.38 -3.71
CA PHE A 589 9.23 11.12 -2.76
C PHE A 589 9.28 12.64 -2.97
N LEU A 590 10.28 13.21 -3.67
CA LEU A 590 10.44 14.66 -3.81
C LEU A 590 9.23 15.39 -4.43
N PRO A 591 8.57 14.91 -5.51
CA PRO A 591 7.35 15.53 -6.00
C PRO A 591 6.20 15.51 -5.00
N LEU A 592 6.11 14.47 -4.16
CA LEU A 592 5.11 14.36 -3.09
C LEU A 592 5.42 15.35 -1.96
N ILE A 593 6.69 15.43 -1.56
CA ILE A 593 7.19 16.40 -0.58
C ILE A 593 6.91 17.83 -1.06
N ALA A 594 7.02 18.14 -2.35
CA ALA A 594 6.67 19.45 -2.90
C ALA A 594 5.21 19.82 -2.63
N VAL A 595 4.28 18.91 -2.89
CA VAL A 595 2.85 19.13 -2.63
C VAL A 595 2.54 19.24 -1.14
N MET A 596 3.23 18.48 -0.28
CA MET A 596 3.08 18.63 1.17
C MET A 596 3.67 19.96 1.68
N THR A 597 4.80 20.39 1.12
CA THR A 597 5.42 21.68 1.43
C THR A 597 4.48 22.82 1.09
N LEU A 598 3.70 22.70 0.00
CA LEU A 598 2.67 23.69 -0.35
C LEU A 598 1.63 23.83 0.78
N GLY A 599 1.24 22.69 1.38
CA GLY A 599 0.38 22.64 2.56
C GLY A 599 0.96 23.40 3.75
N THR A 600 2.22 23.09 4.10
CA THR A 600 3.00 23.77 5.14
C THR A 600 3.09 25.27 4.89
N THR A 601 3.50 25.68 3.68
CA THR A 601 3.60 27.09 3.28
C THR A 601 2.23 27.76 3.33
N GLY A 602 1.14 27.07 3.00
CA GLY A 602 -0.22 27.62 3.15
C GLY A 602 -0.57 27.90 4.61
N GLY A 603 -0.18 27.01 5.52
CA GLY A 603 -0.25 27.23 6.97
C GLY A 603 0.60 28.42 7.42
N ILE A 604 1.85 28.55 6.94
CA ILE A 604 2.73 29.68 7.25
C ILE A 604 2.14 31.00 6.76
N VAL A 605 1.71 31.06 5.50
CA VAL A 605 1.11 32.25 4.88
C VAL A 605 -0.10 32.69 5.70
N THR A 606 -1.03 31.78 6.00
CA THR A 606 -2.27 32.11 6.72
C THR A 606 -2.05 32.44 8.21
N ARG A 607 -1.05 31.83 8.84
CA ARG A 607 -0.73 32.03 10.27
C ARG A 607 0.09 33.27 10.55
N TYR A 608 1.08 33.60 9.70
CA TYR A 608 2.10 34.60 10.02
C TYR A 608 1.94 35.92 9.26
N SER A 609 1.27 35.94 8.10
CA SER A 609 1.15 37.19 7.35
C SER A 609 0.27 38.23 8.08
N VAL A 610 0.58 39.51 7.84
CA VAL A 610 -0.08 40.66 8.45
C VAL A 610 -1.33 41.05 7.67
N GLY A 611 -2.44 41.35 8.35
CA GLY A 611 -3.66 41.87 7.72
C GLY A 611 -4.47 40.86 6.89
N MET A 612 -4.28 39.55 7.10
CA MET A 612 -5.01 38.53 6.35
C MET A 612 -6.46 38.36 6.85
N SER A 613 -7.43 38.54 5.95
CA SER A 613 -8.85 38.32 6.25
C SER A 613 -9.25 36.85 6.11
N ALA A 614 -10.31 36.44 6.83
CA ALA A 614 -10.85 35.08 6.76
C ALA A 614 -11.25 34.66 5.33
N ARG A 615 -11.77 35.60 4.52
CA ARG A 615 -12.16 35.35 3.13
C ARG A 615 -10.98 34.95 2.23
N LEU A 616 -9.79 35.46 2.49
CA LEU A 616 -8.57 35.10 1.76
C LEU A 616 -7.91 33.84 2.34
N ALA A 617 -7.94 33.68 3.67
CA ALA A 617 -7.27 32.58 4.35
C ALA A 617 -8.00 31.23 4.20
N ILE A 618 -9.34 31.20 4.29
CA ILE A 618 -10.13 29.96 4.25
C ILE A 618 -9.87 29.16 2.96
N PRO A 619 -9.88 29.75 1.74
CA PRO A 619 -9.57 29.01 0.51
C PRO A 619 -8.18 28.36 0.53
N ILE A 620 -7.17 29.04 1.07
CA ILE A 620 -5.83 28.46 1.23
C ILE A 620 -5.88 27.29 2.20
N ILE A 621 -6.52 27.45 3.37
CA ILE A 621 -6.60 26.38 4.39
C ILE A 621 -7.29 25.13 3.82
N VAL A 622 -8.46 25.29 3.18
CA VAL A 622 -9.22 24.19 2.59
C VAL A 622 -8.42 23.50 1.49
N THR A 623 -7.86 24.28 0.57
CA THR A 623 -7.08 23.73 -0.54
C THR A 623 -5.82 23.02 -0.03
N SER A 624 -5.15 23.58 0.99
CA SER A 624 -4.00 22.95 1.65
C SER A 624 -4.36 21.58 2.25
N PHE A 625 -5.47 21.46 2.98
CA PHE A 625 -5.90 20.16 3.51
C PHE A 625 -6.17 19.14 2.39
N MET A 626 -6.78 19.55 1.27
CA MET A 626 -7.02 18.68 0.12
C MET A 626 -5.71 18.17 -0.51
N VAL A 627 -4.75 19.05 -0.78
CA VAL A 627 -3.49 18.67 -1.44
C VAL A 627 -2.57 17.86 -0.52
N ILE A 628 -2.60 18.12 0.80
CA ILE A 628 -1.88 17.30 1.79
C ILE A 628 -2.44 15.87 1.79
N GLY A 629 -3.77 15.71 1.79
CA GLY A 629 -4.42 14.41 1.69
C GLY A 629 -3.99 13.65 0.43
N TYR A 630 -4.01 14.32 -0.72
CA TYR A 630 -3.54 13.77 -2.00
C TYR A 630 -2.10 13.23 -1.91
N ALA A 631 -1.17 14.01 -1.37
CA ALA A 631 0.24 13.62 -1.31
C ALA A 631 0.53 12.57 -0.22
N PHE A 632 -0.18 12.62 0.91
CA PHE A 632 0.05 11.71 2.04
C PHE A 632 -0.36 10.27 1.73
N PHE A 633 -1.57 10.05 1.22
CA PHE A 633 -2.01 8.71 0.88
C PHE A 633 -1.16 8.10 -0.24
N LEU A 634 -0.74 8.91 -1.22
CA LEU A 634 0.17 8.45 -2.26
C LEU A 634 1.58 8.13 -1.71
N SER A 635 2.05 8.89 -0.72
CA SER A 635 3.31 8.58 -0.01
C SER A 635 3.24 7.25 0.73
N LEU A 636 2.11 6.91 1.37
CA LEU A 636 1.93 5.61 2.03
C LEU A 636 2.09 4.42 1.06
N LEU A 637 1.58 4.55 -0.16
CA LEU A 637 1.78 3.55 -1.21
C LEU A 637 3.26 3.42 -1.58
N TYR A 638 3.96 4.55 -1.72
CA TYR A 638 5.38 4.55 -2.06
C TYR A 638 6.25 4.00 -0.92
N TYR A 639 5.88 4.23 0.34
CA TYR A 639 6.54 3.61 1.49
C TYR A 639 6.42 2.09 1.47
N ALA A 640 5.24 1.55 1.14
CA ALA A 640 5.06 0.09 1.06
C ALA A 640 5.96 -0.53 -0.01
N ILE A 641 5.99 0.08 -1.21
CA ILE A 641 6.84 -0.37 -2.32
C ILE A 641 8.32 -0.27 -1.93
N TYR A 642 8.73 0.85 -1.34
CA TYR A 642 10.12 1.07 -0.97
C TYR A 642 10.57 0.15 0.18
N ALA A 643 9.71 -0.11 1.16
CA ALA A 643 9.98 -1.05 2.24
C ALA A 643 10.16 -2.48 1.68
N HIS A 644 9.30 -2.91 0.76
CA HIS A 644 9.47 -4.18 0.07
C HIS A 644 10.81 -4.24 -0.68
N ARG A 645 11.16 -3.19 -1.43
CA ARG A 645 12.44 -3.09 -2.14
C ARG A 645 13.64 -3.16 -1.20
N LEU A 646 13.59 -2.47 -0.06
CA LEU A 646 14.66 -2.48 0.93
C LEU A 646 14.86 -3.87 1.56
N LEU A 647 13.76 -4.59 1.83
CA LEU A 647 13.80 -5.94 2.42
C LEU A 647 14.18 -7.03 1.40
N ALA A 648 13.75 -6.91 0.14
CA ALA A 648 13.99 -7.91 -0.89
C ALA A 648 15.34 -7.75 -1.61
N VAL A 649 15.74 -6.51 -1.91
CA VAL A 649 16.95 -6.21 -2.71
C VAL A 649 18.10 -5.67 -1.85
N GLY A 650 17.79 -4.97 -0.75
CA GLY A 650 18.78 -4.34 0.13
C GLY A 650 18.96 -2.82 -0.11
N PRO A 651 19.92 -2.19 0.58
CA PRO A 651 20.14 -0.75 0.54
C PRO A 651 20.59 -0.25 -0.84
N PRO A 652 20.40 1.03 -1.18
CA PRO A 652 20.94 1.61 -2.40
C PRO A 652 22.47 1.63 -2.39
N MET A 653 23.09 1.85 -3.56
CA MET A 653 24.54 2.01 -3.70
C MET A 653 25.07 3.04 -2.69
N LYS A 654 26.29 2.84 -2.18
CA LYS A 654 26.87 3.66 -1.10
C LYS A 654 26.90 5.15 -1.45
N ALA A 655 27.18 5.52 -2.70
CA ALA A 655 27.16 6.92 -3.16
C ALA A 655 25.75 7.59 -3.12
N LYS A 656 24.68 6.80 -3.07
CA LYS A 656 23.27 7.26 -3.00
C LYS A 656 22.66 7.08 -1.61
N LEU A 657 23.39 6.54 -0.64
CA LEU A 657 22.89 6.29 0.71
C LEU A 657 22.33 7.55 1.43
N PRO A 658 22.91 8.76 1.25
CA PRO A 658 22.33 10.00 1.80
C PRO A 658 20.91 10.31 1.30
N SER A 659 20.51 9.80 0.13
CA SER A 659 19.14 9.96 -0.39
C SER A 659 18.11 9.22 0.44
N LEU A 660 18.52 8.25 1.27
CA LEU A 660 17.61 7.54 2.16
C LEU A 660 16.91 8.48 3.14
N CYS A 661 17.54 9.59 3.54
CA CYS A 661 16.90 10.60 4.39
C CYS A 661 15.66 11.24 3.75
N VAL A 662 15.51 11.21 2.41
CA VAL A 662 14.32 11.72 1.73
C VAL A 662 13.04 11.01 2.19
N THR A 663 13.12 9.75 2.64
CA THR A 663 11.98 9.02 3.20
C THR A 663 11.45 9.62 4.52
N ILE A 664 12.21 10.49 5.19
CA ILE A 664 11.74 11.21 6.40
C ILE A 664 10.85 12.39 6.01
N GLY A 665 11.09 12.96 4.82
CA GLY A 665 10.50 14.21 4.34
C GLY A 665 8.97 14.24 4.33
N PRO A 666 8.27 13.23 3.76
CA PRO A 666 6.82 13.23 3.71
C PRO A 666 6.17 13.25 5.10
N LEU A 667 6.75 12.53 6.06
CA LEU A 667 6.21 12.43 7.43
C LEU A 667 6.39 13.75 8.18
N GLY A 668 7.59 14.33 8.11
CA GLY A 668 7.87 15.64 8.73
C GLY A 668 7.05 16.77 8.11
N GLN A 669 6.93 16.79 6.77
CA GLN A 669 6.13 17.81 6.08
C GLN A 669 4.63 17.66 6.36
N PHE A 670 4.09 16.44 6.32
CA PHE A 670 2.68 16.20 6.65
C PHE A 670 2.35 16.69 8.06
N ALA A 671 3.16 16.28 9.05
CA ALA A 671 2.96 16.68 10.44
C ALA A 671 3.02 18.21 10.61
N THR A 672 4.05 18.86 10.06
CA THR A 672 4.17 20.33 10.10
C THR A 672 2.97 21.01 9.45
N ALA A 673 2.52 20.51 8.30
CA ALA A 673 1.44 21.12 7.54
C ALA A 673 0.11 21.10 8.29
N ILE A 674 -0.31 19.94 8.81
CA ILE A 674 -1.58 19.82 9.54
C ILE A 674 -1.56 20.65 10.82
N GLN A 675 -0.44 20.71 11.53
CA GLN A 675 -0.28 21.52 12.74
C GLN A 675 -0.41 23.02 12.43
N LEU A 676 0.29 23.51 11.40
CA LEU A 676 0.22 24.94 11.07
C LEU A 676 -1.17 25.34 10.57
N LEU A 677 -1.83 24.49 9.77
CA LEU A 677 -3.17 24.75 9.25
C LEU A 677 -4.22 24.73 10.34
N SER A 678 -4.18 23.74 11.24
CA SER A 678 -5.11 23.63 12.36
C SER A 678 -4.95 24.80 13.33
N THR A 679 -3.70 25.16 13.64
CA THR A 679 -3.40 26.28 14.53
C THR A 679 -3.74 27.63 13.87
N ALA A 680 -3.65 27.75 12.54
CA ALA A 680 -4.14 28.93 11.81
C ALA A 680 -5.67 29.04 11.88
N ALA A 681 -6.38 27.92 11.69
CA ALA A 681 -7.84 27.89 11.80
C ALA A 681 -8.34 28.28 13.20
N ASN A 682 -7.65 27.79 14.24
CA ASN A 682 -8.01 27.97 15.65
C ASN A 682 -7.52 29.31 16.24
N THR A 683 -6.20 29.53 16.36
CA THR A 683 -5.62 30.65 17.13
C THR A 683 -5.88 32.03 16.52
N ARG A 684 -6.02 32.13 15.19
CA ARG A 684 -6.39 33.40 14.52
C ARG A 684 -7.91 33.61 14.45
N GLY A 685 -8.71 32.68 14.95
CA GLY A 685 -10.17 32.72 14.87
C GLY A 685 -10.70 32.78 13.43
N LEU A 686 -9.94 32.27 12.45
CA LEU A 686 -10.28 32.40 11.03
C LEU A 686 -11.55 31.61 10.69
N PHE A 687 -11.75 30.45 11.30
CA PHE A 687 -12.99 29.67 11.14
C PHE A 687 -14.16 30.34 11.87
N GLY A 688 -13.94 30.79 13.11
CA GLY A 688 -14.95 31.50 13.89
C GLY A 688 -15.42 32.82 13.25
N SER A 689 -14.52 33.56 12.60
CA SER A 689 -14.85 34.80 11.88
C SER A 689 -15.48 34.56 10.50
N TYR A 690 -15.29 33.37 9.90
CA TYR A 690 -15.96 33.00 8.66
C TYR A 690 -17.39 32.50 8.90
N ASN A 691 -17.59 31.67 9.93
CA ASN A 691 -18.87 31.15 10.44
C ASN A 691 -19.90 30.78 9.36
N ARG A 692 -19.53 29.89 8.43
CA ARG A 692 -20.41 29.43 7.35
C ARG A 692 -20.46 27.91 7.26
N GLY A 693 -21.67 27.36 7.11
CA GLY A 693 -21.90 25.92 7.05
C GLY A 693 -21.67 25.23 8.39
N THR A 694 -21.60 23.90 8.38
CA THR A 694 -21.47 23.09 9.60
C THR A 694 -20.03 22.88 10.04
N TRP A 695 -19.05 23.08 9.15
CA TRP A 695 -17.64 22.74 9.39
C TRP A 695 -16.71 23.96 9.56
N LEU A 696 -17.01 25.12 8.96
CA LEU A 696 -16.17 26.33 9.10
C LEU A 696 -16.68 27.19 10.27
N THR A 697 -16.69 26.60 11.47
CA THR A 697 -17.15 27.21 12.72
C THR A 697 -16.04 27.17 13.78
N ALA A 698 -16.18 27.96 14.84
CA ALA A 698 -15.20 27.99 15.94
C ALA A 698 -15.08 26.64 16.66
N SER A 699 -16.18 25.91 16.85
CA SER A 699 -16.18 24.59 17.50
C SER A 699 -15.44 23.55 16.67
N SER A 700 -15.62 23.56 15.35
CA SER A 700 -14.87 22.68 14.46
C SER A 700 -13.36 23.00 14.46
N ALA A 701 -12.96 24.26 14.60
CA ALA A 701 -11.55 24.65 14.64
C ALA A 701 -10.81 24.04 15.85
N SER A 702 -11.44 24.03 17.04
CA SER A 702 -10.85 23.40 18.22
C SER A 702 -10.70 21.89 18.05
N SER A 703 -11.71 21.21 17.48
CA SER A 703 -11.66 19.77 17.23
C SER A 703 -10.59 19.40 16.18
N VAL A 704 -10.47 20.20 15.12
CA VAL A 704 -9.46 20.00 14.07
C VAL A 704 -8.05 20.20 14.61
N SER A 705 -7.84 21.16 15.52
CA SER A 705 -6.57 21.32 16.24
C SER A 705 -6.21 20.04 16.97
N ALA A 706 -7.01 19.64 17.96
CA ALA A 706 -6.71 18.49 18.80
C ALA A 706 -6.44 17.21 17.99
N ALA A 707 -7.24 16.96 16.94
CA ALA A 707 -7.03 15.82 16.05
C ALA A 707 -5.71 15.93 15.26
N SER A 708 -5.36 17.13 14.77
CA SER A 708 -4.12 17.35 14.01
C SER A 708 -2.89 17.18 14.88
N GLU A 709 -2.91 17.61 16.15
CA GLU A 709 -1.80 17.40 17.08
C GLU A 709 -1.58 15.91 17.39
N LEU A 710 -2.65 15.14 17.62
CA LEU A 710 -2.57 13.69 17.85
C LEU A 710 -2.02 12.96 16.62
N ILE A 711 -2.55 13.27 15.42
CA ILE A 711 -2.09 12.67 14.17
C ILE A 711 -0.62 13.03 13.92
N ALA A 712 -0.21 14.28 14.15
CA ALA A 712 1.17 14.70 14.00
C ALA A 712 2.11 13.92 14.92
N LEU A 713 1.72 13.68 16.17
CA LEU A 713 2.51 12.89 17.12
C LEU A 713 2.71 11.44 16.63
N MET A 714 1.66 10.81 16.11
CA MET A 714 1.75 9.45 15.54
C MET A 714 2.65 9.40 14.30
N VAL A 715 2.52 10.38 13.41
CA VAL A 715 3.30 10.46 12.17
C VAL A 715 4.77 10.76 12.43
N VAL A 716 5.09 11.63 13.41
CA VAL A 716 6.46 11.87 13.87
C VAL A 716 7.06 10.58 14.45
N GLY A 717 6.28 9.79 15.19
CA GLY A 717 6.69 8.46 15.65
C GLY A 717 7.05 7.50 14.52
N PHE A 718 6.28 7.48 13.42
CA PHE A 718 6.64 6.71 12.23
C PHE A 718 7.88 7.30 11.51
N GLY A 719 8.06 8.62 11.54
CA GLY A 719 9.26 9.28 11.02
C GLY A 719 10.54 8.86 11.74
N PHE A 720 10.46 8.65 13.05
CA PHE A 720 11.58 8.16 13.85
C PHE A 720 12.13 6.81 13.37
N LEU A 721 11.25 5.89 12.92
CA LEU A 721 11.68 4.62 12.30
C LEU A 721 12.56 4.83 11.07
N TRP A 722 12.18 5.75 10.18
CA TRP A 722 12.96 6.03 8.97
C TRP A 722 14.26 6.79 9.27
N ILE A 723 14.27 7.63 10.30
CA ILE A 723 15.48 8.27 10.83
C ILE A 723 16.47 7.20 11.30
N THR A 724 16.04 6.24 12.12
CA THR A 724 16.94 5.22 12.65
C THR A 724 17.50 4.32 11.55
N VAL A 725 16.68 3.89 10.60
CA VAL A 725 17.12 3.11 9.44
C VAL A 725 18.12 3.90 8.58
N ALA A 726 17.82 5.15 8.25
CA ALA A 726 18.68 5.97 7.40
C ALA A 726 20.05 6.24 8.05
N TRP A 727 20.04 6.68 9.31
CA TRP A 727 21.27 7.01 10.03
C TRP A 727 22.13 5.79 10.32
N TYR A 728 21.54 4.65 10.66
CA TYR A 728 22.29 3.41 10.87
C TYR A 728 23.10 3.04 9.61
N MET A 729 22.46 3.02 8.45
CA MET A 729 23.11 2.67 7.18
C MET A 729 24.18 3.70 6.79
N ILE A 730 23.90 4.99 6.96
CA ILE A 730 24.86 6.07 6.66
C ILE A 730 26.09 5.97 7.57
N LEU A 731 25.90 5.82 8.88
CA LEU A 731 26.99 5.71 9.85
C LEU A 731 27.85 4.47 9.60
N GLU A 732 27.24 3.33 9.31
CA GLU A 732 27.97 2.11 8.94
C GLU A 732 28.87 2.35 7.72
N ALA A 733 28.33 2.98 6.67
CA ALA A 733 29.07 3.24 5.44
C ALA A 733 30.21 4.27 5.63
N VAL A 734 30.01 5.26 6.50
CA VAL A 734 31.04 6.25 6.88
C VAL A 734 32.16 5.59 7.69
N VAL A 735 31.82 4.76 8.69
CA VAL A 735 32.80 4.04 9.52
C VAL A 735 33.65 3.09 8.67
N GLN A 736 33.05 2.43 7.68
CA GLN A 736 33.78 1.57 6.75
C GLN A 736 34.70 2.33 5.77
N ARG A 737 34.74 3.69 5.79
CA ARG A 737 35.47 4.55 4.82
C ARG A 737 35.16 4.25 3.35
N ARG A 738 33.92 3.82 3.06
CA ARG A 738 33.49 3.39 1.72
C ARG A 738 32.49 4.35 1.06
N MET A 739 32.40 5.58 1.56
CA MET A 739 31.43 6.59 1.09
C MET A 739 32.15 7.70 0.30
N PRO A 740 32.10 7.68 -1.05
CA PRO A 740 32.51 8.83 -1.82
C PRO A 740 31.53 9.98 -1.61
N TYR A 741 32.03 11.21 -1.53
CA TYR A 741 31.16 12.39 -1.55
C TYR A 741 30.38 12.43 -2.87
N SER A 742 29.13 12.86 -2.83
CA SER A 742 28.26 13.04 -3.99
C SER A 742 27.26 14.15 -3.69
N LEU A 743 26.60 14.69 -4.71
CA LEU A 743 25.63 15.77 -4.51
C LEU A 743 24.37 15.29 -3.76
N THR A 744 24.17 13.98 -3.60
CA THR A 744 23.08 13.43 -2.77
C THR A 744 23.26 13.72 -1.30
N TRP A 745 24.45 14.12 -0.83
CA TRP A 745 24.63 14.58 0.56
C TRP A 745 23.75 15.80 0.93
N TRP A 746 23.34 16.59 -0.07
CA TRP A 746 22.38 17.67 0.13
C TRP A 746 20.97 17.15 0.46
N SER A 747 20.57 15.95 0.01
CA SER A 747 19.23 15.44 0.29
C SER A 747 18.96 15.07 1.76
N MET A 748 19.92 15.25 2.67
CA MET A 748 19.74 14.99 4.10
C MET A 748 19.15 16.18 4.86
N ILE A 749 19.44 17.41 4.43
CA ILE A 749 19.17 18.60 5.24
C ILE A 749 17.67 18.90 5.25
N PHE A 750 17.02 18.98 4.09
CA PHE A 750 15.60 19.29 4.03
C PHE A 750 14.70 18.29 4.76
N PRO A 751 14.79 16.96 4.55
CA PRO A 751 13.95 16.00 5.27
C PRO A 751 14.09 16.06 6.80
N MET A 752 15.31 16.28 7.29
CA MET A 752 15.55 16.47 8.72
C MET A 752 15.11 17.86 9.21
N GLY A 753 15.19 18.87 8.35
CA GLY A 753 14.69 20.22 8.61
C GLY A 753 13.17 20.24 8.80
N VAL A 754 12.43 19.56 7.93
CA VAL A 754 10.97 19.47 8.04
C VAL A 754 10.50 18.59 9.20
N TYR A 755 11.32 17.62 9.61
CA TYR A 755 11.10 16.90 10.85
C TYR A 755 11.31 17.82 12.07
N THR A 756 12.35 18.66 12.04
CA THR A 756 12.61 19.70 13.05
C THR A 756 11.45 20.69 13.15
N THR A 757 10.85 21.12 12.04
CA THR A 757 9.67 22.02 12.08
C THR A 757 8.45 21.37 12.74
N ALA A 758 8.24 20.07 12.54
CA ALA A 758 7.17 19.34 13.22
C ALA A 758 7.41 19.28 14.75
N LEU A 759 8.65 19.02 15.16
CA LEU A 759 9.06 19.03 16.58
C LEU A 759 8.90 20.42 17.22
N ILE A 760 9.20 21.49 16.49
CA ILE A 760 8.97 22.87 16.96
C ILE A 760 7.48 23.10 17.24
N ASN A 761 6.60 22.72 16.31
CA ASN A 761 5.16 22.88 16.51
C ASN A 761 4.63 22.00 17.65
N LEU A 762 5.13 20.77 17.80
CA LEU A 762 4.84 19.92 18.96
C LEU A 762 5.32 20.55 20.28
N SER A 763 6.49 21.19 20.28
CA SER A 763 7.05 21.85 21.47
C SER A 763 6.17 23.01 21.94
N ILE A 764 5.56 23.74 21.00
CA ILE A 764 4.64 24.85 21.27
C ILE A 764 3.30 24.30 21.78
N ALA A 765 2.74 23.28 21.10
CA ALA A 765 1.46 22.69 21.47
C ALA A 765 1.48 22.01 22.84
N MET A 766 2.54 21.27 23.17
CA MET A 766 2.68 20.56 24.46
C MET A 766 3.39 21.37 25.55
N ASN A 767 3.84 22.60 25.23
CA ASN A 767 4.67 23.43 26.11
C ASN A 767 5.84 22.65 26.76
N SER A 768 6.58 21.88 25.96
CA SER A 768 7.61 20.95 26.44
C SER A 768 9.02 21.42 26.11
N ASP A 769 9.84 21.61 27.15
CA ASP A 769 11.24 22.02 26.98
C ASP A 769 12.13 20.93 26.35
N ALA A 770 11.76 19.66 26.51
CA ALA A 770 12.47 18.56 25.86
C ALA A 770 12.41 18.67 24.32
N PHE A 771 11.22 18.95 23.78
CA PHE A 771 11.04 19.16 22.33
C PHE A 771 11.73 20.46 21.85
N ARG A 772 11.77 21.51 22.68
CA ARG A 772 12.52 22.74 22.38
C ARG A 772 14.03 22.47 22.28
N GLY A 773 14.58 21.78 23.27
CA GLY A 773 15.99 21.38 23.31
C GLY A 773 16.37 20.49 22.13
N LEU A 774 15.54 19.48 21.82
CA LEU A 774 15.76 18.59 20.68
C LEU A 774 15.74 19.35 19.34
N SER A 775 14.79 20.26 19.16
CA SER A 775 14.68 21.06 17.94
C SER A 775 15.89 21.99 17.76
N ALA A 776 16.38 22.60 18.85
CA ALA A 776 17.58 23.43 18.82
C ALA A 776 18.85 22.61 18.51
N ALA A 777 19.00 21.43 19.11
CA ALA A 777 20.11 20.53 18.82
C ALA A 777 20.12 20.07 17.35
N LEU A 778 18.94 19.73 16.81
CA LEU A 778 18.80 19.38 15.40
C LEU A 778 19.11 20.55 14.46
N LEU A 779 18.71 21.78 14.79
CA LEU A 779 19.10 22.95 14.00
C LEU A 779 20.63 23.13 13.95
N ILE A 780 21.30 23.03 15.10
CA ILE A 780 22.78 23.14 15.17
C ILE A 780 23.41 22.06 14.28
N PHE A 781 22.92 20.83 14.38
CA PHE A 781 23.37 19.73 13.56
C PHE A 781 23.18 19.98 12.05
N LEU A 782 22.01 20.50 11.65
CA LEU A 782 21.73 20.84 10.25
C LEU A 782 22.63 21.95 9.72
N VAL A 783 22.92 22.96 10.54
CA VAL A 783 23.85 24.04 10.17
C VAL A 783 25.27 23.51 9.98
N ILE A 784 25.73 22.59 10.83
CA ILE A 784 27.04 21.92 10.66
C ILE A 784 27.08 21.14 9.35
N LEU A 785 26.05 20.33 9.07
CA LEU A 785 25.95 19.57 7.81
C LEU A 785 25.91 20.49 6.59
N TYR A 786 25.22 21.62 6.67
CA TYR A 786 25.13 22.61 5.59
C TYR A 786 26.50 23.18 5.21
N PHE A 787 27.28 23.65 6.19
CA PHE A 787 28.62 24.19 5.92
C PHE A 787 29.61 23.11 5.50
N MET A 788 29.49 21.90 6.06
CA MET A 788 30.29 20.75 5.63
C MET A 788 30.03 20.40 4.16
N ASN A 789 28.76 20.35 3.75
CA ASN A 789 28.38 20.10 2.36
C ASN A 789 28.88 21.19 1.40
N TRP A 790 28.82 22.46 1.81
CA TRP A 790 29.44 23.55 1.06
C TRP A 790 30.95 23.36 0.90
N GLY A 791 31.67 23.01 1.96
CA GLY A 791 33.12 22.75 1.91
C GLY A 791 33.49 21.68 0.89
N PHE A 792 32.79 20.54 0.88
CA PHE A 792 33.00 19.49 -0.11
C PHE A 792 32.58 19.90 -1.53
N THR A 793 31.47 20.63 -1.67
CA THR A 793 30.98 21.12 -2.96
C THR A 793 31.97 22.09 -3.61
N ILE A 794 32.47 23.07 -2.84
CA ILE A 794 33.47 24.04 -3.29
C ILE A 794 34.80 23.34 -3.61
N GLY A 795 35.25 22.42 -2.76
CA GLY A 795 36.47 21.64 -3.02
C GLY A 795 36.42 20.87 -4.35
N ARG A 796 35.24 20.34 -4.72
CA ARG A 796 35.04 19.69 -6.03
C ARG A 796 34.96 20.67 -7.20
N LEU A 797 34.32 21.81 -7.00
CA LEU A 797 34.31 22.90 -8.00
C LEU A 797 35.73 23.36 -8.33
N VAL A 798 36.59 23.54 -7.32
CA VAL A 798 37.98 23.98 -7.47
C VAL A 798 38.85 22.91 -8.14
N THR A 799 38.62 21.63 -7.86
CA THR A 799 39.41 20.52 -8.44
C THR A 799 38.96 20.11 -9.85
N GLY A 800 37.96 20.78 -10.44
CA GLY A 800 37.49 20.52 -11.80
C GLY A 800 36.75 19.18 -11.95
N VAL A 801 36.45 18.49 -10.85
CA VAL A 801 35.63 17.27 -10.86
C VAL A 801 34.17 17.71 -10.98
N ALA A 802 33.55 17.44 -12.14
CA ALA A 802 32.17 17.85 -12.45
C ALA A 802 31.19 17.51 -11.31
N LEU A 803 30.25 18.42 -11.02
CA LEU A 803 29.17 18.26 -10.02
C LEU A 803 28.09 17.27 -10.50
N GLY A 804 28.52 16.06 -10.85
CA GLY A 804 27.67 14.92 -11.16
C GLY A 804 28.08 13.72 -10.31
N ILE A 805 27.14 12.80 -10.12
CA ILE A 805 27.47 11.48 -9.57
C ILE A 805 28.43 10.81 -10.59
N PRO A 806 29.61 10.31 -10.18
CA PRO A 806 30.57 9.70 -11.10
C PRO A 806 30.08 8.31 -11.52
N GLN A 807 28.99 8.24 -12.30
CA GLN A 807 28.21 7.00 -12.31
C GLN A 807 28.49 6.02 -13.45
N GLN A 808 29.03 6.41 -14.61
CA GLN A 808 29.27 5.39 -15.65
C GLN A 808 30.43 4.45 -15.30
N ARG A 809 31.52 4.95 -14.71
CA ARG A 809 32.70 4.10 -14.41
C ARG A 809 32.53 3.27 -13.14
N GLU A 810 31.85 3.79 -12.13
CA GLU A 810 31.57 3.06 -10.88
C GLU A 810 30.38 2.09 -11.03
N GLU A 811 29.34 2.42 -11.82
CA GLU A 811 28.30 1.43 -12.15
C GLU A 811 28.87 0.31 -12.99
N GLU A 812 29.69 0.59 -14.01
CA GLU A 812 30.37 -0.45 -14.78
C GLU A 812 31.28 -1.31 -13.90
N ASP A 813 32.04 -0.71 -12.96
CA ASP A 813 32.90 -1.45 -12.03
C ASP A 813 32.12 -2.26 -10.99
N GLU A 814 31.01 -1.75 -10.43
CA GLU A 814 30.15 -2.52 -9.52
C GLU A 814 29.37 -3.61 -10.26
N HIS A 815 28.82 -3.32 -11.44
CA HIS A 815 28.17 -4.35 -12.27
C HIS A 815 29.18 -5.41 -12.69
N ALA A 816 30.42 -5.04 -13.02
CA ALA A 816 31.50 -5.97 -13.31
C ALA A 816 31.89 -6.79 -12.07
N LYS A 817 31.99 -6.18 -10.89
CA LYS A 817 32.27 -6.90 -9.62
C LYS A 817 31.13 -7.82 -9.22
N GLN A 818 29.89 -7.43 -9.44
CA GLN A 818 28.70 -8.21 -9.10
C GLN A 818 28.52 -9.37 -10.08
N LYS A 819 28.74 -9.12 -11.38
CA LYS A 819 28.82 -10.16 -12.41
C LYS A 819 29.97 -11.13 -12.16
N ALA A 820 31.13 -10.64 -11.72
CA ALA A 820 32.25 -11.46 -11.31
C ALA A 820 31.95 -12.29 -10.04
N ARG A 821 31.18 -11.77 -9.08
CA ARG A 821 30.71 -12.54 -7.91
C ARG A 821 29.69 -13.61 -8.30
N GLU A 822 28.73 -13.29 -9.16
CA GLU A 822 27.76 -14.26 -9.68
C GLU A 822 28.45 -15.34 -10.52
N GLU A 823 29.44 -14.97 -11.35
CA GLU A 823 30.27 -15.93 -12.08
C GLU A 823 31.13 -16.76 -11.12
N HIS A 824 31.69 -16.17 -10.07
CA HIS A 824 32.45 -16.89 -9.05
C HIS A 824 31.56 -17.87 -8.28
N GLU A 825 30.34 -17.49 -7.87
CA GLU A 825 29.37 -18.38 -7.22
C GLU A 825 28.89 -19.51 -8.15
N ARG A 826 28.67 -19.22 -9.44
CA ARG A 826 28.38 -20.25 -10.45
C ARG A 826 29.54 -21.21 -10.63
N LEU A 827 30.77 -20.69 -10.69
CA LEU A 827 31.98 -21.49 -10.85
C LEU A 827 32.22 -22.36 -9.62
N TYR A 828 31.99 -21.81 -8.42
CA TYR A 828 32.09 -22.55 -7.16
C TYR A 828 31.03 -23.66 -7.07
N GLY A 829 29.78 -23.38 -7.47
CA GLY A 829 28.72 -24.38 -7.56
C GLY A 829 29.02 -25.49 -8.57
N LEU A 830 29.63 -25.15 -9.71
CA LEU A 830 30.09 -26.12 -10.70
C LEU A 830 31.23 -26.99 -10.16
N ILE A 831 32.23 -26.39 -9.49
CA ILE A 831 33.34 -27.12 -8.86
C ILE A 831 32.81 -28.08 -7.79
N GLN A 832 31.83 -27.65 -6.99
CA GLN A 832 31.22 -28.49 -5.95
C GLN A 832 30.39 -29.63 -6.56
N SER A 833 29.70 -29.39 -7.68
CA SER A 833 29.01 -30.44 -8.42
C SER A 833 29.97 -31.47 -9.04
N GLN A 834 31.12 -31.03 -9.54
CA GLN A 834 32.16 -31.92 -10.08
C GLN A 834 32.86 -32.71 -8.98
N ARG A 835 33.07 -32.12 -7.80
CA ARG A 835 33.64 -32.79 -6.64
C ARG A 835 32.70 -33.90 -6.13
N ASN A 836 31.41 -33.61 -6.03
CA ASN A 836 30.40 -34.61 -5.67
C ASN A 836 30.27 -35.74 -6.72
N GLN A 837 30.49 -35.43 -8.00
CA GLN A 837 30.54 -36.44 -9.06
C GLN A 837 31.77 -37.35 -8.96
N ARG A 838 32.95 -36.80 -8.63
CA ARG A 838 34.16 -37.60 -8.39
C ARG A 838 34.04 -38.48 -7.15
N GLU A 839 33.48 -37.96 -6.06
CA GLU A 839 33.21 -38.75 -4.85
C GLU A 839 32.22 -39.90 -5.15
N GLN A 840 31.21 -39.68 -6.00
CA GLN A 840 30.32 -40.75 -6.47
C GLN A 840 31.00 -41.77 -7.41
N GLU A 841 31.93 -41.34 -8.25
CA GLU A 841 32.71 -42.23 -9.11
C GLU A 841 33.72 -43.07 -8.31
N GLU A 842 34.32 -42.51 -7.25
CA GLU A 842 35.19 -43.22 -6.32
C GLU A 842 34.41 -44.25 -5.48
N ASP A 843 33.20 -43.93 -5.02
CA ASP A 843 32.30 -44.88 -4.32
C ASP A 843 31.84 -46.03 -5.24
N LEU A 844 31.66 -45.77 -6.54
CA LEU A 844 31.31 -46.78 -7.54
C LEU A 844 32.49 -47.71 -7.91
N GLN A 845 33.74 -47.24 -7.78
CA GLN A 845 34.94 -48.04 -8.02
C GLN A 845 35.43 -48.79 -6.77
N GLY A 846 35.13 -48.30 -5.56
CA GLY A 846 35.46 -48.97 -4.30
C GLY A 846 34.59 -50.19 -3.95
N GLY A 847 33.47 -50.40 -4.63
CA GLY A 847 32.55 -51.52 -4.39
C GLY A 847 32.89 -52.84 -5.10
N ASN A 848 34.02 -52.93 -5.79
CA ASN A 848 34.47 -54.11 -6.54
C ASN A 848 35.88 -54.61 -6.14
N ALA A 849 36.30 -54.36 -4.89
CA ALA A 849 37.49 -54.94 -4.29
C ALA A 849 37.13 -55.93 -3.18
#